data_AF-A0A3M1SD82-F1
#
_entry.id   AF-A0A3M1SD82-F1
#
_cell.length_a   1.000
_cell.length_b   1.000
_cell.length_c   1.000
_cell.angle_alpha   90.00
_cell.angle_beta   90.00
_cell.angle_gamma   90.00
#
_symmetry.space_group_name_H-M   'P 1'
#
loop_
_entity.id
_entity.type
_entity.pdbx_description
1 polymer ?
#
loop_
_entity_poly.entity_id
_entity_poly.type
_entity_poly.pdbx_seq_one_letter_code
_entity_poly.pdbx_strand_id
1 'polypeptide(L)'
;MAFEREICFFDYLIGTLSTAYKGSLKSLICKDFCIRADDDRVVFSGNIISLPQGKTEACLIEAGNELERVEISEGSFELSTTKDLFERVASLQIDIVQEGRHIGTFLLKRESDLGNFISAVQLSRDLEGVNLRRLNESVGDKPGLREKSEKIISAIASTKRDWPGLSEEIALFMHDLFWHSKSAFDLWLDFALKILIRAAEVTAERERAKPLRNLISIAEWILEKEEDKENQKRWLSLWAERVILSTIEPGEFSRYLLKLVPSFQVLISDALLKKFNQFIFNSIKEYLDRFPVIDNDVLDHIKASLTLKDSDPFMLFSRGHKERTIQILSDSLLHAKEVEDSLYRNVSGYLEGIPIKIIIETLIKAIRADNLNAADLVFEEFFKLLKDSSKEDIERVRGDLKRLFSLISERGLEGFFNKIITGLHVLDVDARSEILLSENLFEIIRESGNQALIERYIKEITSFTIPPPHLAGISSETWAPEFNKNHPLMISKFMKLLADSNDYYRPVLLHLISNLVITGVFIPDEMLFQRDVSRFLNSPVPKAEYLLSYILLKRLPVFFNEIGASGRLRDLSTEIDSWGDDPLLYFLRKQIHVNASRENINLAGAILLSWVRGSIDPVKGFLPDDIKNTISNSLPSRYMNEARKILSRLGVLSDEMGLDFKRLSLLDLDSEPIATRTDIEKKVYLLIRIYQELVSKYNPHAYKRINAASFDREILGVIERIRGLKETVVSPVETLPEESLYFKRHIAFGIPSVIGSYHEAKFDAFRELIREENRLRLITEDFIQQGGENTSPAFDATIALIDALIKFLELTGLSNMKMREYSTVLQCNYLDKDQVADVIRMIQHELTWHVEVLYREFHPHLKEVISLMPEDQIPEHLLRISPGRENRERKIADILIRDIISSITGLDELDRLLNAVLLLIGSGKITALPSAAVGDKVDQYIYFFDRTDPEEAVRKAPQLGSKALNLVLLKEKGLLVPEGFVLSSALTERADRFFSSNEGVRLLEDGLSYLEEKTGLRLGDGRNPLFLSVRSGSYISMPGILSSILYVGINDSTLEGFSKKTGSRWLALDSYRRFIEHYTSVVLDIPEEIIENEKKEFLSQTGIDDISMTSEDMLYDLINRLRRIIEREGKHMPADPFEQVIESVKAIYRSWQSPRATGYRRAMGISDRWGTAVTVMQMVHGNAKTGG
;
A
#
# COMPACT_ATOMS: atom_id res chain seq x y z
N MET A 1 -60.27 47.45 6.86
CA MET A 1 -61.28 47.07 7.88
C MET A 1 -60.57 46.18 8.87
N ALA A 2 -60.71 46.48 10.16
CA ALA A 2 -60.12 45.73 11.25
C ALA A 2 -60.58 44.26 11.21
N PHE A 3 -59.63 43.33 11.20
CA PHE A 3 -59.85 41.93 11.58
C PHE A 3 -58.75 41.58 12.59
N GLU A 4 -59.19 40.95 13.68
CA GLU A 4 -58.64 41.02 15.02
C GLU A 4 -57.36 40.20 15.24
N ARG A 5 -56.61 40.59 16.27
CA ARG A 5 -55.37 39.96 16.78
C ARG A 5 -55.65 38.61 17.49
N GLU A 6 -56.39 37.72 16.84
CA GLU A 6 -56.65 36.36 17.31
C GLU A 6 -56.28 35.33 16.23
N ILE A 7 -55.38 34.40 16.54
CA ILE A 7 -55.10 33.23 15.70
C ILE A 7 -55.96 32.09 16.25
N CYS A 8 -57.27 32.11 15.97
CA CYS A 8 -58.21 31.02 16.27
C CYS A 8 -58.51 30.18 15.01
N PHE A 9 -57.46 29.76 14.27
CA PHE A 9 -57.61 29.13 12.96
C PHE A 9 -57.65 27.59 12.97
N PHE A 10 -57.29 26.95 14.07
CA PHE A 10 -57.20 25.49 14.13
C PHE A 10 -58.45 24.90 14.77
N ASP A 11 -59.33 24.34 13.94
CA ASP A 11 -60.40 23.44 14.43
C ASP A 11 -59.76 22.28 15.23
N TYR A 12 -58.55 21.86 14.86
CA TYR A 12 -57.75 20.83 15.53
C TYR A 12 -56.24 21.11 15.46
N LEU A 13 -55.52 20.95 16.58
CA LEU A 13 -54.07 20.91 16.73
C LEU A 13 -53.66 19.48 17.11
N ILE A 14 -52.71 18.89 16.38
CA ILE A 14 -52.28 17.49 16.57
C ILE A 14 -50.92 17.45 17.28
N GLY A 15 -50.82 16.67 18.35
CA GLY A 15 -49.62 16.47 19.14
C GLY A 15 -49.00 15.10 18.92
N THR A 16 -47.70 14.98 19.22
CA THR A 16 -46.96 13.71 19.17
C THR A 16 -47.03 13.00 20.51
N LEU A 17 -47.34 11.71 20.53
CA LEU A 17 -47.27 10.89 21.74
C LEU A 17 -45.81 10.62 22.13
N SER A 18 -45.54 10.60 23.43
CA SER A 18 -44.24 10.21 23.99
C SER A 18 -43.92 8.75 23.65
N THR A 19 -42.67 8.45 23.27
CA THR A 19 -42.21 7.07 23.00
C THR A 19 -42.30 6.16 24.24
N ALA A 20 -42.36 6.75 25.43
CA ALA A 20 -42.55 6.04 26.70
C ALA A 20 -44.02 5.78 27.06
N TYR A 21 -44.98 6.39 26.34
CA TYR A 21 -46.41 6.24 26.62
C TYR A 21 -46.95 4.91 26.05
N LYS A 22 -47.52 4.06 26.93
CA LYS A 22 -48.09 2.74 26.59
C LYS A 22 -49.62 2.66 26.77
N GLY A 23 -50.30 3.80 26.83
CA GLY A 23 -51.75 3.85 27.08
C GLY A 23 -52.63 3.69 25.83
N SER A 24 -53.94 3.82 25.98
CA SER A 24 -54.95 3.56 24.94
C SER A 24 -55.11 4.69 23.89
N LEU A 25 -54.49 5.85 24.13
CA LEU A 25 -54.51 6.96 23.19
C LEU A 25 -53.71 6.63 21.92
N LYS A 26 -54.37 6.75 20.77
CA LYS A 26 -53.74 6.58 19.45
C LYS A 26 -53.15 7.88 18.90
N SER A 27 -53.64 9.03 19.35
CA SER A 27 -53.21 10.36 18.92
C SER A 27 -53.60 11.40 19.98
N LEU A 28 -52.81 12.46 20.10
CA LEU A 28 -53.13 13.60 20.96
C LEU A 28 -53.72 14.72 20.09
N ILE A 29 -54.97 15.13 20.37
CA ILE A 29 -55.70 16.11 19.54
C ILE A 29 -56.34 17.16 20.44
N CYS A 30 -56.03 18.43 20.17
CA CYS A 30 -56.61 19.61 20.79
C CYS A 30 -57.55 20.29 19.80
N LYS A 31 -58.82 20.46 20.15
CA LYS A 31 -59.86 21.13 19.38
C LYS A 31 -59.92 22.61 19.72
N ASP A 32 -60.36 23.43 18.76
CA ASP A 32 -60.64 24.86 18.98
C ASP A 32 -59.41 25.60 19.55
N PHE A 33 -58.20 25.24 19.08
CA PHE A 33 -56.97 25.81 19.60
C PHE A 33 -56.82 27.26 19.11
N CYS A 34 -56.64 28.18 20.06
CA CYS A 34 -56.50 29.60 19.77
C CYS A 34 -55.27 30.21 20.44
N ILE A 35 -54.63 31.14 19.73
CA ILE A 35 -53.58 32.01 20.26
C ILE A 35 -54.08 33.46 20.21
N ARG A 36 -54.17 34.11 21.37
CA ARG A 36 -54.56 35.52 21.50
C ARG A 36 -53.35 36.36 21.90
N ALA A 37 -53.21 37.53 21.30
CA ALA A 37 -52.14 38.47 21.66
C ALA A 37 -52.74 39.79 22.16
N ASP A 38 -52.62 40.04 23.46
CA ASP A 38 -52.92 41.30 24.12
C ASP A 38 -51.67 42.23 24.07
N ASP A 39 -51.77 43.45 24.63
CA ASP A 39 -50.70 44.45 24.47
C ASP A 39 -49.32 44.00 25.04
N ASP A 40 -49.28 43.16 26.09
CA ASP A 40 -48.03 42.63 26.70
C ASP A 40 -47.95 41.09 26.84
N ARG A 41 -49.01 40.34 26.49
CA ARG A 41 -49.12 38.90 26.73
C ARG A 41 -49.63 38.13 25.51
N VAL A 42 -49.19 36.88 25.39
CA VAL A 42 -49.67 35.90 24.41
C VAL A 42 -50.31 34.75 25.17
N VAL A 43 -51.58 34.45 24.88
CA VAL A 43 -52.39 33.42 25.54
C VAL A 43 -52.68 32.30 24.54
N PHE A 44 -52.53 31.05 24.97
CA PHE A 44 -52.81 29.82 24.23
C PHE A 44 -53.97 29.09 24.91
N SER A 45 -55.04 28.80 24.19
CA SER A 45 -56.18 28.03 24.72
C SER A 45 -56.60 26.92 23.77
N GLY A 46 -57.26 25.88 24.29
CA GLY A 46 -57.81 24.81 23.46
C GLY A 46 -58.42 23.67 24.27
N ASN A 47 -59.09 22.74 23.60
CA ASN A 47 -59.85 21.65 24.21
C ASN A 47 -59.39 20.25 23.73
N ILE A 48 -58.73 19.49 24.59
CA ILE A 48 -58.22 18.14 24.29
C ILE A 48 -59.38 17.13 24.26
N ILE A 49 -59.62 16.55 23.08
CA ILE A 49 -60.82 15.75 22.76
C ILE A 49 -60.78 14.37 23.44
N SER A 50 -59.59 13.86 23.71
CA SER A 50 -59.38 12.52 24.24
C SER A 50 -58.32 12.56 25.34
N LEU A 51 -58.78 12.62 26.59
CA LEU A 51 -57.94 12.53 27.77
C LEU A 51 -58.15 11.17 28.46
N PRO A 52 -57.07 10.52 28.95
CA PRO A 52 -57.20 9.34 29.78
C PRO A 52 -57.78 9.70 31.16
N GLN A 53 -58.39 8.74 31.85
CA GLN A 53 -58.87 8.97 33.23
C GLN A 53 -57.68 9.27 34.16
N GLY A 54 -57.72 10.40 34.87
CA GLY A 54 -56.69 10.83 35.82
C GLY A 54 -56.44 12.34 35.75
N LYS A 55 -55.72 12.87 36.75
CA LYS A 55 -55.40 14.30 36.83
C LYS A 55 -54.38 14.67 35.75
N THR A 56 -54.77 15.53 34.81
CA THR A 56 -53.94 15.90 33.64
C THR A 56 -53.69 17.40 33.62
N GLU A 57 -52.46 17.80 33.31
CA GLU A 57 -51.97 19.17 33.29
C GLU A 57 -51.34 19.49 31.93
N ALA A 58 -51.48 20.73 31.48
CA ALA A 58 -50.79 21.28 30.30
C ALA A 58 -49.65 22.19 30.77
N CYS A 59 -48.45 21.99 30.23
CA CYS A 59 -47.24 22.72 30.62
C CYS A 59 -46.64 23.42 29.40
N LEU A 60 -46.49 24.74 29.43
CA LEU A 60 -45.78 25.49 28.39
C LEU A 60 -44.27 25.41 28.66
N ILE A 61 -43.48 24.96 27.68
CA ILE A 61 -42.04 24.67 27.82
C ILE A 61 -41.24 25.37 26.74
N GLU A 62 -40.12 25.97 27.14
CA GLU A 62 -39.09 26.56 26.28
C GLU A 62 -37.74 25.86 26.53
N ALA A 63 -37.17 25.20 25.51
CA ALA A 63 -35.85 24.55 25.60
C ALA A 63 -35.64 23.66 26.86
N GLY A 64 -36.71 23.03 27.35
CA GLY A 64 -36.70 22.18 28.56
C GLY A 64 -37.05 22.88 29.87
N ASN A 65 -37.24 24.20 29.87
CA ASN A 65 -37.69 24.98 31.04
C ASN A 65 -39.21 25.21 30.99
N GLU A 66 -39.90 24.91 32.09
CA GLU A 66 -41.33 25.16 32.25
C GLU A 66 -41.61 26.65 32.51
N LEU A 67 -42.46 27.24 31.68
CA LEU A 67 -42.87 28.64 31.77
C LEU A 67 -44.17 28.80 32.57
N GLU A 68 -45.13 27.89 32.35
CA GLU A 68 -46.43 27.90 33.03
C GLU A 68 -47.05 26.50 33.00
N ARG A 69 -47.83 26.16 34.03
CA ARG A 69 -48.52 24.88 34.18
C ARG A 69 -49.95 25.11 34.66
N VAL A 70 -50.91 24.49 33.98
CA VAL A 70 -52.34 24.62 34.28
C VAL A 70 -53.03 23.25 34.25
N GLU A 71 -53.95 23.03 35.20
CA GLU A 71 -54.76 21.81 35.26
C GLU A 71 -55.84 21.81 34.17
N ILE A 72 -55.95 20.70 33.43
CA ILE A 72 -56.90 20.60 32.32
C ILE A 72 -58.28 20.23 32.88
N SER A 73 -59.25 21.13 32.70
CA SER A 73 -60.60 21.01 33.24
C SER A 73 -61.59 20.77 32.10
N GLU A 74 -62.32 19.66 32.13
CA GLU A 74 -63.26 19.27 31.04
C GLU A 74 -62.63 19.26 29.63
N GLY A 75 -61.33 18.93 29.54
CA GLY A 75 -60.56 18.94 28.29
C GLY A 75 -59.95 20.30 27.95
N SER A 76 -60.40 21.40 28.56
CA SER A 76 -59.93 22.75 28.25
C SER A 76 -58.68 23.17 29.05
N PHE A 77 -57.79 23.92 28.39
CA PHE A 77 -56.66 24.61 29.02
C PHE A 77 -56.50 26.03 28.49
N GLU A 78 -55.87 26.88 29.32
CA GLU A 78 -55.42 28.22 28.95
C GLU A 78 -54.04 28.46 29.56
N LEU A 79 -53.05 28.81 28.72
CA LEU A 79 -51.65 29.08 29.07
C LEU A 79 -51.27 30.46 28.53
N SER A 80 -50.26 31.11 29.08
CA SER A 80 -49.85 32.47 28.77
C SER A 80 -48.34 32.67 28.88
N THR A 81 -47.80 33.55 28.04
CA THR A 81 -46.40 33.97 28.08
C THR A 81 -46.27 35.44 27.69
N THR A 82 -45.10 36.06 27.87
CA THR A 82 -44.87 37.44 27.44
C THR A 82 -44.61 37.49 25.94
N LYS A 83 -45.06 38.58 25.30
CA LYS A 83 -44.91 38.77 23.85
C LYS A 83 -43.44 38.80 23.40
N ASP A 84 -42.59 39.46 24.19
CA ASP A 84 -41.14 39.55 23.97
C ASP A 84 -40.44 38.18 24.05
N LEU A 85 -40.89 37.29 24.94
CA LEU A 85 -40.38 35.92 25.00
C LEU A 85 -40.86 35.13 23.76
N PHE A 86 -42.16 35.12 23.49
CA PHE A 86 -42.74 34.41 22.34
C PHE A 86 -42.06 34.75 21.00
N GLU A 87 -41.71 36.02 20.78
CA GLU A 87 -41.02 36.48 19.58
C GLU A 87 -39.56 35.97 19.51
N ARG A 88 -38.81 36.00 20.63
CA ARG A 88 -37.37 35.64 20.66
C ARG A 88 -37.06 34.16 20.78
N VAL A 89 -37.93 33.34 21.37
CA VAL A 89 -37.61 31.92 21.65
C VAL A 89 -37.40 31.10 20.38
N ALA A 90 -36.33 30.30 20.31
CA ALA A 90 -36.07 29.43 19.15
C ALA A 90 -36.92 28.14 19.18
N SER A 91 -37.37 27.72 20.37
CA SER A 91 -38.23 26.56 20.57
C SER A 91 -39.29 26.81 21.64
N LEU A 92 -40.51 26.33 21.40
CA LEU A 92 -41.64 26.46 22.32
C LEU A 92 -42.60 25.28 22.11
N GLN A 93 -43.09 24.67 23.19
CA GLN A 93 -43.97 23.52 23.12
C GLN A 93 -44.96 23.46 24.30
N ILE A 94 -46.05 22.72 24.16
CA ILE A 94 -46.99 22.41 25.25
C ILE A 94 -46.92 20.91 25.51
N ASP A 95 -46.43 20.51 26.68
CA ASP A 95 -46.41 19.12 27.11
C ASP A 95 -47.67 18.79 27.93
N ILE A 96 -48.26 17.64 27.64
CA ILE A 96 -49.39 17.09 28.40
C ILE A 96 -48.84 16.07 29.39
N VAL A 97 -49.06 16.34 30.68
CA VAL A 97 -48.54 15.55 31.80
C VAL A 97 -49.71 14.99 32.60
N GLN A 98 -49.71 13.69 32.86
CA GLN A 98 -50.70 13.05 33.71
C GLN A 98 -50.00 12.38 34.89
N GLU A 99 -50.40 12.73 36.12
CA GLU A 99 -49.81 12.20 37.36
C GLU A 99 -48.27 12.22 37.35
N GLY A 100 -47.68 13.30 36.81
CA GLY A 100 -46.23 13.48 36.70
C GLY A 100 -45.55 12.75 35.53
N ARG A 101 -46.30 12.08 34.65
CA ARG A 101 -45.77 11.40 33.45
C ARG A 101 -46.13 12.14 32.17
N HIS A 102 -45.13 12.35 31.31
CA HIS A 102 -45.31 12.98 30.00
C HIS A 102 -46.05 12.05 29.03
N ILE A 103 -47.24 12.47 28.58
CA ILE A 103 -48.09 11.75 27.63
C ILE A 103 -47.70 12.09 26.19
N GLY A 104 -47.48 13.36 25.89
CA GLY A 104 -47.18 13.84 24.55
C GLY A 104 -47.12 15.36 24.47
N THR A 105 -46.61 15.84 23.34
CA THR A 105 -46.23 17.23 23.12
C THR A 105 -46.98 17.82 21.94
N PHE A 106 -47.48 19.05 22.10
CA PHE A 106 -47.85 19.94 20.99
C PHE A 106 -46.68 20.89 20.73
N LEU A 107 -46.02 20.76 19.58
CA LEU A 107 -44.89 21.62 19.21
C LEU A 107 -45.40 22.96 18.64
N LEU A 108 -44.93 24.08 19.18
CA LEU A 108 -45.30 25.43 18.74
C LEU A 108 -44.18 26.12 17.92
N LYS A 109 -42.91 25.91 18.29
CA LYS A 109 -41.69 26.46 17.63
C LYS A 109 -40.49 25.51 17.84
N ARG A 110 -39.61 25.35 16.84
CA ARG A 110 -38.33 24.58 16.95
C ARG A 110 -37.35 25.00 15.85
N GLU A 111 -36.06 25.08 16.17
CA GLU A 111 -34.97 25.33 15.20
C GLU A 111 -34.31 23.99 14.80
N SER A 112 -33.96 23.80 13.52
CA SER A 112 -33.20 22.63 13.05
C SER A 112 -32.29 22.97 11.86
N ASP A 113 -31.10 22.37 11.83
CA ASP A 113 -30.08 22.48 10.76
C ASP A 113 -30.46 21.77 9.43
N LEU A 114 -31.72 21.36 9.27
CA LEU A 114 -32.20 20.49 8.17
C LEU A 114 -33.58 20.90 7.60
N GLY A 115 -34.00 22.16 7.76
CA GLY A 115 -34.96 22.84 6.86
C GLY A 115 -36.41 22.31 6.71
N ASN A 116 -36.83 21.23 7.41
CA ASN A 116 -38.08 20.52 7.07
C ASN A 116 -39.20 20.56 8.14
N PHE A 117 -39.23 21.55 9.04
CA PHE A 117 -40.36 21.76 9.97
C PHE A 117 -40.95 23.16 9.81
N ILE A 118 -42.28 23.25 9.71
CA ILE A 118 -43.03 24.51 9.56
C ILE A 118 -43.54 24.95 10.93
N SER A 119 -43.18 26.15 11.36
CA SER A 119 -43.71 26.73 12.61
C SER A 119 -45.20 27.08 12.47
N ALA A 120 -45.95 27.12 13.57
CA ALA A 120 -47.36 27.57 13.57
C ALA A 120 -47.52 28.99 12.98
N VAL A 121 -46.48 29.83 13.11
CA VAL A 121 -46.40 31.17 12.53
C VAL A 121 -46.24 31.12 11.00
N GLN A 122 -45.44 30.20 10.49
CA GLN A 122 -45.26 30.02 9.05
C GLN A 122 -46.50 29.36 8.41
N LEU A 123 -47.15 28.45 9.14
CA LEU A 123 -48.45 27.89 8.74
C LEU A 123 -49.54 28.96 8.68
N SER A 124 -49.55 29.91 9.62
CA SER A 124 -50.46 31.06 9.62
C SER A 124 -50.24 31.97 8.39
N ARG A 125 -48.98 32.24 8.01
CA ARG A 125 -48.66 33.00 6.78
C ARG A 125 -49.09 32.27 5.52
N ASP A 126 -48.82 30.97 5.42
CA ASP A 126 -49.18 30.16 4.24
C ASP A 126 -50.71 30.01 4.05
N LEU A 127 -51.48 30.14 5.14
CA LEU A 127 -52.95 30.03 5.15
C LEU A 127 -53.66 31.40 5.24
N GLU A 128 -52.92 32.50 5.14
CA GLU A 128 -53.45 33.86 5.28
C GLU A 128 -54.53 34.14 4.20
N GLY A 129 -55.73 34.54 4.67
CA GLY A 129 -56.90 34.80 3.82
C GLY A 129 -57.69 33.56 3.39
N VAL A 130 -57.32 32.34 3.82
CA VAL A 130 -58.04 31.10 3.50
C VAL A 130 -59.02 30.75 4.61
N ASN A 131 -60.32 30.64 4.28
CA ASN A 131 -61.34 30.19 5.22
C ASN A 131 -61.57 28.68 5.05
N LEU A 132 -60.82 27.86 5.81
CA LEU A 132 -60.90 26.39 5.75
C LEU A 132 -62.29 25.84 6.07
N ARG A 133 -63.06 26.56 6.90
CA ARG A 133 -64.45 26.20 7.23
C ARG A 133 -65.38 26.31 6.03
N ARG A 134 -65.28 27.38 5.23
CA ARG A 134 -66.00 27.52 3.95
C ARG A 134 -65.59 26.47 2.92
N LEU A 135 -64.32 26.08 2.89
CA LEU A 135 -63.82 25.06 1.98
C LEU A 135 -64.42 23.68 2.30
N ASN A 136 -64.57 23.32 3.57
CA ASN A 136 -65.19 22.06 3.97
C ASN A 136 -66.73 22.07 3.80
N GLU A 137 -67.38 23.21 4.04
CA GLU A 137 -68.82 23.40 3.77
C GLU A 137 -69.16 23.25 2.28
N SER A 138 -68.26 23.63 1.37
CA SER A 138 -68.47 23.55 -0.09
C SER A 138 -68.62 22.13 -0.66
N VAL A 139 -68.21 21.10 0.11
CA VAL A 139 -68.29 19.68 -0.27
C VAL A 139 -69.24 18.89 0.64
N GLY A 140 -69.99 19.58 1.52
CA GLY A 140 -70.78 19.00 2.61
C GLY A 140 -71.83 17.97 2.19
N ASP A 141 -72.32 18.04 0.95
CA ASP A 141 -73.38 17.18 0.43
C ASP A 141 -72.86 15.83 -0.13
N LYS A 142 -71.53 15.61 -0.14
CA LYS A 142 -70.88 14.43 -0.73
C LYS A 142 -69.89 13.79 0.25
N PRO A 143 -70.26 12.70 0.97
CA PRO A 143 -69.48 12.17 2.08
C PRO A 143 -68.06 11.73 1.70
N GLY A 144 -67.85 11.18 0.49
CA GLY A 144 -66.52 10.79 0.01
C GLY A 144 -65.58 11.95 -0.33
N LEU A 145 -66.11 13.10 -0.78
CA LEU A 145 -65.31 14.30 -1.02
C LEU A 145 -65.01 15.03 0.28
N ARG A 146 -65.96 14.99 1.23
CA ARG A 146 -65.78 15.52 2.58
C ARG A 146 -64.68 14.78 3.36
N GLU A 147 -64.64 13.46 3.27
CA GLU A 147 -63.55 12.68 3.90
C GLU A 147 -62.18 13.03 3.28
N LYS A 148 -62.14 13.27 1.96
CA LYS A 148 -60.91 13.70 1.27
C LYS A 148 -60.49 15.13 1.63
N SER A 149 -61.42 16.09 1.73
CA SER A 149 -61.10 17.45 2.18
C SER A 149 -60.60 17.46 3.62
N GLU A 150 -61.22 16.69 4.51
CA GLU A 150 -60.79 16.56 5.91
C GLU A 150 -59.39 15.93 6.01
N LYS A 151 -59.08 14.91 5.19
CA LYS A 151 -57.74 14.32 5.10
C LYS A 151 -56.70 15.31 4.59
N ILE A 152 -56.99 16.08 3.54
CA ILE A 152 -56.06 17.08 2.98
C ILE A 152 -55.79 18.20 3.98
N ILE A 153 -56.83 18.71 4.65
CA ILE A 153 -56.69 19.72 5.70
C ILE A 153 -55.84 19.18 6.85
N SER A 154 -56.05 17.92 7.25
CA SER A 154 -55.22 17.25 8.27
C SER A 154 -53.78 17.03 7.83
N ALA A 155 -53.53 16.68 6.57
CA ALA A 155 -52.18 16.45 6.04
C ALA A 155 -51.39 17.76 5.95
N ILE A 156 -52.05 18.87 5.63
CA ILE A 156 -51.46 20.22 5.69
C ILE A 156 -51.14 20.58 7.15
N ALA A 157 -51.95 20.20 8.13
CA ALA A 157 -51.66 20.50 9.54
C ALA A 157 -50.51 19.66 10.16
N SER A 158 -49.97 18.65 9.45
CA SER A 158 -48.88 17.79 9.94
C SER A 158 -47.53 18.52 10.04
N THR A 159 -46.78 18.27 11.13
CA THR A 159 -45.42 18.79 11.35
C THR A 159 -44.35 18.09 10.52
N LYS A 160 -44.62 16.88 10.01
CA LYS A 160 -43.74 16.13 9.10
C LYS A 160 -44.43 16.03 7.74
N ARG A 161 -44.06 16.90 6.79
CA ARG A 161 -44.71 16.96 5.47
C ARG A 161 -43.92 16.22 4.40
N ASP A 162 -44.58 15.26 3.75
CA ASP A 162 -44.21 14.74 2.44
C ASP A 162 -44.83 15.67 1.38
N TRP A 163 -44.08 16.69 0.97
CA TRP A 163 -44.54 17.69 0.01
C TRP A 163 -44.90 17.10 -1.36
N PRO A 164 -44.11 16.18 -1.94
CA PRO A 164 -44.51 15.44 -3.13
C PRO A 164 -45.81 14.63 -2.98
N GLY A 165 -46.00 13.92 -1.86
CA GLY A 165 -47.21 13.16 -1.58
C GLY A 165 -48.45 14.04 -1.39
N LEU A 166 -48.32 15.11 -0.61
CA LEU A 166 -49.40 16.08 -0.39
C LEU A 166 -49.81 16.78 -1.69
N SER A 167 -48.85 17.11 -2.55
CA SER A 167 -49.13 17.67 -3.87
C SER A 167 -49.99 16.74 -4.74
N GLU A 168 -49.72 15.43 -4.69
CA GLU A 168 -50.49 14.43 -5.42
C GLU A 168 -51.92 14.29 -4.88
N GLU A 169 -52.09 14.27 -3.56
CA GLU A 169 -53.42 14.22 -2.93
C GLU A 169 -54.27 15.44 -3.30
N ILE A 170 -53.68 16.64 -3.28
CA ILE A 170 -54.37 17.88 -3.67
C ILE A 170 -54.74 17.87 -5.15
N ALA A 171 -53.84 17.42 -6.03
CA ALA A 171 -54.13 17.36 -7.47
C ALA A 171 -55.27 16.36 -7.79
N LEU A 172 -55.25 15.18 -7.16
CA LEU A 172 -56.31 14.19 -7.29
C LEU A 172 -57.64 14.71 -6.75
N PHE A 173 -57.62 15.45 -5.64
CA PHE A 173 -58.84 16.05 -5.10
C PHE A 173 -59.38 17.18 -5.98
N MET A 174 -58.51 18.04 -6.51
CA MET A 174 -58.91 19.07 -7.48
C MET A 174 -59.48 18.47 -8.76
N HIS A 175 -58.93 17.34 -9.23
CA HIS A 175 -59.51 16.57 -10.32
C HIS A 175 -60.94 16.11 -9.99
N ASP A 176 -61.14 15.50 -8.81
CA ASP A 176 -62.45 15.02 -8.39
C ASP A 176 -63.45 16.18 -8.26
N LEU A 177 -63.04 17.30 -7.68
CA LEU A 177 -63.87 18.51 -7.58
C LEU A 177 -64.23 19.05 -8.97
N PHE A 178 -63.28 19.09 -9.90
CA PHE A 178 -63.51 19.60 -11.24
C PHE A 178 -64.62 18.84 -11.97
N TRP A 179 -64.69 17.52 -11.81
CA TRP A 179 -65.72 16.70 -12.46
C TRP A 179 -67.03 16.60 -11.69
N HIS A 180 -66.99 16.71 -10.36
CA HIS A 180 -68.16 16.41 -9.51
C HIS A 180 -68.80 17.66 -8.89
N SER A 181 -68.10 18.78 -8.77
CA SER A 181 -68.63 20.02 -8.19
C SER A 181 -67.82 21.24 -8.63
N LYS A 182 -68.23 21.88 -9.73
CA LYS A 182 -67.58 23.08 -10.28
C LYS A 182 -67.61 24.26 -9.29
N SER A 183 -68.64 24.38 -8.47
CA SER A 183 -68.74 25.40 -7.41
C SER A 183 -67.74 25.17 -6.27
N ALA A 184 -67.51 23.91 -5.88
CA ALA A 184 -66.48 23.58 -4.91
C ALA A 184 -65.07 23.73 -5.51
N PHE A 185 -64.88 23.34 -6.78
CA PHE A 185 -63.63 23.56 -7.50
C PHE A 185 -63.23 25.03 -7.52
N ASP A 186 -64.19 25.93 -7.81
CA ASP A 186 -63.98 27.38 -7.81
C ASP A 186 -63.48 27.90 -6.45
N LEU A 187 -64.11 27.44 -5.36
CA LEU A 187 -63.72 27.83 -4.00
C LEU A 187 -62.35 27.27 -3.61
N TRP A 188 -62.01 26.06 -4.06
CA TRP A 188 -60.76 25.38 -3.73
C TRP A 188 -59.57 25.79 -4.60
N LEU A 189 -59.79 26.39 -5.77
CA LEU A 189 -58.75 26.65 -6.75
C LEU A 189 -57.61 27.53 -6.20
N ASP A 190 -57.93 28.68 -5.60
CA ASP A 190 -56.90 29.59 -5.06
C ASP A 190 -56.04 28.90 -3.99
N PHE A 191 -56.69 28.11 -3.14
CA PHE A 191 -56.04 27.37 -2.06
C PHE A 191 -55.12 26.27 -2.59
N ALA A 192 -55.62 25.45 -3.52
CA ALA A 192 -54.83 24.37 -4.12
C ALA A 192 -53.59 24.92 -4.85
N LEU A 193 -53.73 26.03 -5.57
CA LEU A 193 -52.60 26.65 -6.27
C LEU A 193 -51.51 27.13 -5.32
N LYS A 194 -51.86 27.78 -4.21
CA LYS A 194 -50.88 28.21 -3.19
C LYS A 194 -50.08 27.04 -2.63
N ILE A 195 -50.76 25.94 -2.28
CA ILE A 195 -50.08 24.77 -1.70
C ILE A 195 -49.23 24.03 -2.74
N LEU A 196 -49.70 23.88 -3.98
CA LEU A 196 -48.95 23.23 -5.05
C LEU A 196 -47.69 24.03 -5.44
N ILE A 197 -47.80 25.37 -5.50
CA ILE A 197 -46.65 26.26 -5.72
C ILE A 197 -45.65 26.09 -4.57
N ARG A 198 -46.13 26.12 -3.33
CA ARG A 198 -45.26 25.96 -2.16
C ARG A 198 -44.55 24.62 -2.13
N ALA A 199 -45.26 23.53 -2.46
CA ALA A 199 -44.69 22.19 -2.58
C ALA A 199 -43.57 22.17 -3.62
N ALA A 200 -43.71 22.87 -4.74
CA ALA A 200 -42.65 22.99 -5.73
C ALA A 200 -41.45 23.83 -5.23
N GLU A 201 -41.68 24.93 -4.52
CA GLU A 201 -40.60 25.78 -3.98
C GLU A 201 -39.72 25.07 -2.94
N VAL A 202 -40.31 24.24 -2.08
CA VAL A 202 -39.61 23.64 -0.92
C VAL A 202 -39.10 22.22 -1.17
N THR A 203 -39.52 21.55 -2.25
CA THR A 203 -39.04 20.21 -2.59
C THR A 203 -37.65 20.28 -3.22
N ALA A 204 -36.76 19.34 -2.86
CA ALA A 204 -35.42 19.21 -3.43
C ALA A 204 -35.48 18.96 -4.96
N GLU A 205 -34.46 19.43 -5.68
CA GLU A 205 -34.41 19.46 -7.16
C GLU A 205 -34.79 18.12 -7.84
N ARG A 206 -34.29 16.99 -7.32
CA ARG A 206 -34.57 15.65 -7.88
C ARG A 206 -36.03 15.19 -7.77
N GLU A 207 -36.79 15.71 -6.81
CA GLU A 207 -38.19 15.30 -6.55
C GLU A 207 -39.22 16.38 -6.94
N ARG A 208 -38.75 17.60 -7.27
CA ARG A 208 -39.58 18.77 -7.60
C ARG A 208 -40.43 18.62 -8.87
N ALA A 209 -40.04 17.74 -9.78
CA ALA A 209 -40.77 17.48 -11.03
C ALA A 209 -42.23 17.06 -10.81
N LYS A 210 -42.52 16.32 -9.73
CA LYS A 210 -43.86 15.80 -9.44
C LYS A 210 -44.83 16.92 -9.00
N PRO A 211 -44.50 17.78 -8.02
CA PRO A 211 -45.32 18.96 -7.70
C PRO A 211 -45.58 19.91 -8.87
N LEU A 212 -44.57 20.17 -9.71
CA LEU A 212 -44.72 21.03 -10.88
C LEU A 212 -45.73 20.46 -11.88
N ARG A 213 -45.66 19.15 -12.18
CA ARG A 213 -46.60 18.47 -13.08
C ARG A 213 -48.05 18.55 -12.57
N ASN A 214 -48.24 18.41 -11.26
CA ASN A 214 -49.56 18.52 -10.63
C ASN A 214 -50.16 19.93 -10.77
N LEU A 215 -49.33 20.97 -10.61
CA LEU A 215 -49.75 22.37 -10.82
C LEU A 215 -50.19 22.64 -12.26
N ILE A 216 -49.47 22.08 -13.24
CA ILE A 216 -49.77 22.23 -14.68
C ILE A 216 -51.06 21.48 -15.07
N SER A 217 -51.25 20.28 -14.52
CA SER A 217 -52.40 19.42 -14.85
C SER A 217 -53.73 20.14 -14.59
N ILE A 218 -53.80 21.00 -13.57
CA ILE A 218 -54.99 21.82 -13.29
C ILE A 218 -55.31 22.78 -14.44
N ALA A 219 -54.30 23.47 -14.99
CA ALA A 219 -54.48 24.38 -16.12
C ALA A 219 -54.85 23.62 -17.40
N GLU A 220 -54.25 22.45 -17.64
CA GLU A 220 -54.60 21.58 -18.77
C GLU A 220 -56.07 21.12 -18.69
N TRP A 221 -56.56 20.70 -17.52
CA TRP A 221 -57.97 20.32 -17.36
C TRP A 221 -58.93 21.48 -17.62
N ILE A 222 -58.63 22.67 -17.10
CA ILE A 222 -59.46 23.86 -17.34
C ILE A 222 -59.49 24.18 -18.84
N LEU A 223 -58.36 24.11 -19.53
CA LEU A 223 -58.27 24.38 -20.97
C LEU A 223 -59.00 23.34 -21.82
N GLU A 224 -58.82 22.06 -21.53
CA GLU A 224 -59.28 20.99 -22.41
C GLU A 224 -60.71 20.54 -22.12
N LYS A 225 -61.20 20.69 -20.87
CA LYS A 225 -62.40 20.00 -20.38
C LYS A 225 -63.47 20.92 -19.80
N GLU A 226 -63.21 22.22 -19.66
CA GLU A 226 -64.25 23.19 -19.26
C GLU A 226 -64.94 23.76 -20.50
N GLU A 227 -66.27 23.72 -20.55
CA GLU A 227 -67.03 24.21 -21.71
C GLU A 227 -67.45 25.67 -21.55
N ASP A 228 -67.53 26.17 -20.30
CA ASP A 228 -67.86 27.56 -20.00
C ASP A 228 -66.64 28.47 -20.12
N LYS A 229 -66.62 29.30 -21.17
CA LYS A 229 -65.54 30.25 -21.46
C LYS A 229 -65.31 31.28 -20.35
N GLU A 230 -66.34 31.67 -19.59
CA GLU A 230 -66.17 32.60 -18.47
C GLU A 230 -65.46 31.94 -17.29
N ASN A 231 -65.80 30.68 -16.98
CA ASN A 231 -65.08 29.91 -15.96
C ASN A 231 -63.64 29.63 -16.39
N GLN A 232 -63.42 29.25 -17.65
CA GLN A 232 -62.08 29.09 -18.23
C GLN A 232 -61.24 30.35 -18.05
N LYS A 233 -61.76 31.50 -18.47
CA LYS A 233 -61.08 32.78 -18.36
C LYS A 233 -60.75 33.14 -16.91
N ARG A 234 -61.72 32.99 -16.00
CA ARG A 234 -61.54 33.31 -14.58
C ARG A 234 -60.49 32.41 -13.92
N TRP A 235 -60.60 31.10 -14.09
CA TRP A 235 -59.70 30.13 -13.45
C TRP A 235 -58.29 30.16 -14.01
N LEU A 236 -58.13 30.31 -15.32
CA LEU A 236 -56.81 30.45 -15.95
C LEU A 236 -56.16 31.78 -15.61
N SER A 237 -56.93 32.86 -15.45
CA SER A 237 -56.40 34.15 -14.97
C SER A 237 -55.86 34.02 -13.55
N LEU A 238 -56.60 33.36 -12.64
CA LEU A 238 -56.16 33.11 -11.27
C LEU A 238 -54.91 32.21 -11.23
N TRP A 239 -54.89 31.16 -12.04
CA TRP A 239 -53.74 30.27 -12.18
C TRP A 239 -52.50 31.04 -12.65
N ALA A 240 -52.63 31.84 -13.72
CA ALA A 240 -51.53 32.63 -14.28
C ALA A 240 -51.00 33.66 -13.28
N GLU A 241 -51.88 34.36 -12.57
CA GLU A 241 -51.51 35.35 -11.56
C GLU A 241 -50.71 34.71 -10.41
N ARG A 242 -51.14 33.55 -9.91
CA ARG A 242 -50.44 32.83 -8.84
C ARG A 242 -49.08 32.33 -9.27
N VAL A 243 -48.96 31.78 -10.49
CA VAL A 243 -47.68 31.31 -11.04
C VAL A 243 -46.68 32.47 -11.22
N ILE A 244 -47.13 33.61 -11.73
CA ILE A 244 -46.29 34.81 -11.92
C ILE A 244 -45.74 35.34 -10.58
N LEU A 245 -46.49 35.19 -9.49
CA LEU A 245 -46.11 35.65 -8.15
C LEU A 245 -45.25 34.65 -7.35
N SER A 246 -45.00 33.45 -7.89
CA SER A 246 -44.23 32.41 -7.21
C SER A 246 -42.71 32.69 -7.21
N THR A 247 -41.97 32.05 -6.30
CA THR A 247 -40.48 32.10 -6.30
C THR A 247 -39.85 30.90 -7.01
N ILE A 248 -40.65 30.11 -7.74
CA ILE A 248 -40.18 28.91 -8.44
C ILE A 248 -39.20 29.33 -9.53
N GLU A 249 -37.97 28.79 -9.48
CA GLU A 249 -36.99 29.01 -10.55
C GLU A 249 -37.53 28.44 -11.86
N PRO A 250 -37.70 29.26 -12.90
CA PRO A 250 -38.57 28.82 -13.99
C PRO A 250 -37.93 27.88 -15.03
N GLY A 251 -36.61 27.66 -14.96
CA GLY A 251 -35.88 26.88 -15.95
C GLY A 251 -36.37 25.43 -16.06
N GLU A 252 -36.67 24.79 -14.94
CA GLU A 252 -37.22 23.43 -14.85
C GLU A 252 -38.68 23.32 -15.33
N PHE A 253 -39.36 24.47 -15.45
CA PHE A 253 -40.80 24.63 -15.68
C PHE A 253 -41.14 25.07 -17.12
N SER A 254 -40.15 25.63 -17.82
CA SER A 254 -40.25 26.25 -19.14
C SER A 254 -40.91 25.39 -20.21
N ARG A 255 -40.54 24.11 -20.34
CA ARG A 255 -41.07 23.19 -21.37
C ARG A 255 -42.58 22.96 -21.24
N TYR A 256 -43.11 22.96 -20.03
CA TYR A 256 -44.52 22.72 -19.77
C TYR A 256 -45.35 24.00 -19.94
N LEU A 257 -44.84 25.14 -19.48
CA LEU A 257 -45.49 26.44 -19.66
C LEU A 257 -45.69 26.82 -21.13
N LEU A 258 -44.72 26.51 -21.99
CA LEU A 258 -44.77 26.81 -23.42
C LEU A 258 -45.96 26.15 -24.13
N LYS A 259 -46.45 25.01 -23.65
CA LYS A 259 -47.64 24.34 -24.21
C LYS A 259 -48.94 25.11 -23.95
N LEU A 260 -48.98 25.93 -22.90
CA LEU A 260 -50.18 26.66 -22.48
C LEU A 260 -50.32 28.02 -23.19
N VAL A 261 -49.23 28.55 -23.76
CA VAL A 261 -49.15 29.91 -24.35
C VAL A 261 -50.17 30.15 -25.48
N PRO A 262 -50.33 29.26 -26.48
CA PRO A 262 -51.28 29.50 -27.58
C PRO A 262 -52.72 29.63 -27.11
N SER A 263 -53.10 28.86 -26.10
CA SER A 263 -54.46 28.86 -25.54
C SER A 263 -54.71 30.06 -24.61
N PHE A 264 -53.66 30.54 -23.92
CA PHE A 264 -53.75 31.71 -23.05
C PHE A 264 -53.90 33.02 -23.85
N GLN A 265 -53.34 33.10 -25.06
CA GLN A 265 -53.49 34.28 -25.93
C GLN A 265 -54.96 34.66 -26.23
N VAL A 266 -55.88 33.70 -26.15
CA VAL A 266 -57.30 33.91 -26.45
C VAL A 266 -58.15 34.11 -25.19
N LEU A 267 -57.71 33.59 -24.04
CA LEU A 267 -58.56 33.40 -22.86
C LEU A 267 -58.24 34.33 -21.68
N ILE A 268 -57.05 34.92 -21.58
CA ILE A 268 -56.68 35.87 -20.50
C ILE A 268 -56.47 37.29 -21.03
N SER A 269 -56.55 38.30 -20.16
CA SER A 269 -56.38 39.71 -20.57
C SER A 269 -54.99 40.01 -21.13
N ASP A 270 -54.88 40.90 -22.12
CA ASP A 270 -53.60 41.31 -22.74
C ASP A 270 -52.56 41.78 -21.71
N ALA A 271 -52.99 42.46 -20.65
CA ALA A 271 -52.11 42.92 -19.58
C ALA A 271 -51.51 41.77 -18.76
N LEU A 272 -52.32 40.73 -18.47
CA LEU A 272 -51.88 39.54 -17.75
C LEU A 272 -51.05 38.62 -18.66
N LEU A 273 -51.46 38.48 -19.93
CA LEU A 273 -50.73 37.75 -20.96
C LEU A 273 -49.33 38.33 -21.16
N LYS A 274 -49.19 39.66 -21.17
CA LYS A 274 -47.88 40.33 -21.25
C LYS A 274 -47.00 40.02 -20.03
N LYS A 275 -47.56 40.04 -18.82
CA LYS A 275 -46.83 39.67 -17.59
C LYS A 275 -46.44 38.20 -17.58
N PHE A 276 -47.32 37.31 -18.05
CA PHE A 276 -47.07 35.87 -18.16
C PHE A 276 -45.99 35.56 -19.20
N ASN A 277 -46.05 36.19 -20.37
CA ASN A 277 -45.02 36.06 -21.40
C ASN A 277 -43.68 36.64 -20.93
N GLN A 278 -43.68 37.75 -20.18
CA GLN A 278 -42.47 38.29 -19.58
C GLN A 278 -41.88 37.35 -18.51
N PHE A 279 -42.74 36.72 -17.69
CA PHE A 279 -42.33 35.71 -16.74
C PHE A 279 -41.64 34.55 -17.49
N ILE A 280 -42.29 33.93 -18.48
CA ILE A 280 -41.71 32.88 -19.35
C ILE A 280 -40.44 33.34 -20.08
N PHE A 281 -40.36 34.62 -20.48
CA PHE A 281 -39.18 35.15 -21.16
C PHE A 281 -37.97 35.25 -20.24
N ASN A 282 -38.13 35.83 -19.05
CA ASN A 282 -37.07 35.92 -18.05
C ASN A 282 -36.63 34.51 -17.58
N SER A 283 -37.60 33.61 -17.48
CA SER A 283 -37.44 32.20 -17.15
C SER A 283 -36.52 31.44 -18.09
N ILE A 284 -36.80 31.53 -19.40
CA ILE A 284 -36.00 30.81 -20.39
C ILE A 284 -34.64 31.49 -20.57
N LYS A 285 -34.57 32.82 -20.41
CA LYS A 285 -33.29 33.55 -20.42
C LYS A 285 -32.35 33.06 -19.31
N GLU A 286 -32.84 32.93 -18.08
CA GLU A 286 -32.05 32.46 -16.95
C GLU A 286 -31.68 30.97 -17.05
N TYR A 287 -32.55 30.13 -17.62
CA TYR A 287 -32.21 28.74 -17.96
C TYR A 287 -31.14 28.65 -19.04
N LEU A 288 -31.22 29.47 -20.09
CA LEU A 288 -30.25 29.54 -21.18
C LEU A 288 -28.87 30.04 -20.69
N ASP A 289 -28.84 30.93 -19.71
CA ASP A 289 -27.61 31.37 -19.05
C ASP A 289 -26.95 30.23 -18.24
N ARG A 290 -27.74 29.27 -17.72
CA ARG A 290 -27.25 28.10 -16.94
C ARG A 290 -27.01 26.83 -17.77
N PHE A 291 -27.78 26.60 -18.84
CA PHE A 291 -27.76 25.39 -19.68
C PHE A 291 -27.91 25.76 -21.18
N PRO A 292 -26.81 25.84 -21.95
CA PRO A 292 -26.81 26.50 -23.26
C PRO A 292 -27.25 25.62 -24.45
N VAL A 293 -28.04 24.55 -24.27
CA VAL A 293 -28.47 23.66 -25.36
C VAL A 293 -29.98 23.38 -25.29
N ILE A 294 -30.71 23.70 -26.37
CA ILE A 294 -32.14 23.43 -26.53
C ILE A 294 -32.37 22.60 -27.82
N ASP A 295 -33.30 21.65 -27.76
CA ASP A 295 -33.78 20.84 -28.88
C ASP A 295 -34.48 21.71 -29.97
N ASN A 296 -34.21 21.45 -31.26
CA ASN A 296 -34.73 22.24 -32.39
C ASN A 296 -36.28 22.25 -32.44
N ASP A 297 -36.94 21.17 -32.02
CA ASP A 297 -38.40 21.09 -32.02
C ASP A 297 -39.01 22.01 -30.96
N VAL A 298 -38.31 22.19 -29.84
CA VAL A 298 -38.71 23.11 -28.76
C VAL A 298 -38.52 24.56 -29.22
N LEU A 299 -37.48 24.83 -30.02
CA LEU A 299 -37.17 26.16 -30.49
C LEU A 299 -38.17 26.70 -31.52
N ASP A 300 -38.55 25.86 -32.48
CA ASP A 300 -39.53 26.24 -33.49
C ASP A 300 -40.92 26.47 -32.85
N HIS A 301 -41.22 25.76 -31.75
CA HIS A 301 -42.39 26.01 -30.91
C HIS A 301 -42.33 27.35 -30.17
N ILE A 302 -41.18 27.72 -29.59
CA ILE A 302 -40.98 29.02 -28.91
C ILE A 302 -41.12 30.16 -29.91
N LYS A 303 -40.52 30.03 -31.10
CA LYS A 303 -40.58 31.01 -32.19
C LYS A 303 -42.03 31.26 -32.64
N ALA A 304 -42.82 30.19 -32.81
CA ALA A 304 -44.22 30.29 -33.19
C ALA A 304 -45.11 30.88 -32.07
N SER A 305 -44.86 30.51 -30.81
CA SER A 305 -45.73 30.85 -29.68
C SER A 305 -45.50 32.26 -29.12
N LEU A 306 -44.26 32.79 -29.20
CA LEU A 306 -43.89 34.11 -28.68
C LEU A 306 -43.72 35.18 -29.77
N THR A 307 -44.01 34.86 -31.05
CA THR A 307 -43.89 35.80 -32.19
C THR A 307 -42.50 36.45 -32.33
N LEU A 308 -41.45 35.71 -31.99
CA LEU A 308 -40.06 36.16 -32.08
C LEU A 308 -39.57 36.15 -33.53
N LYS A 309 -38.80 37.17 -33.94
CA LYS A 309 -38.15 37.26 -35.25
C LYS A 309 -36.78 36.61 -35.20
N ASP A 310 -36.26 36.15 -36.34
CA ASP A 310 -34.90 35.56 -36.44
C ASP A 310 -33.79 36.54 -36.01
N SER A 311 -34.08 37.84 -35.98
CA SER A 311 -33.18 38.90 -35.54
C SER A 311 -33.18 39.15 -34.03
N ASP A 312 -34.08 38.51 -33.26
CA ASP A 312 -34.15 38.74 -31.82
C ASP A 312 -32.94 38.11 -31.10
N PRO A 313 -32.31 38.79 -30.12
CA PRO A 313 -31.07 38.34 -29.47
C PRO A 313 -31.12 36.92 -28.89
N PHE A 314 -32.33 36.47 -28.54
CA PHE A 314 -32.63 35.14 -28.02
C PHE A 314 -32.44 34.01 -29.05
N MET A 315 -32.57 34.31 -30.35
CA MET A 315 -32.32 33.34 -31.44
C MET A 315 -30.82 33.08 -31.65
N LEU A 316 -29.94 33.94 -31.14
CA LEU A 316 -28.48 33.75 -31.18
C LEU A 316 -28.01 32.70 -30.17
N PHE A 317 -28.76 32.48 -29.08
CA PHE A 317 -28.40 31.54 -28.00
C PHE A 317 -28.85 30.10 -28.25
N SER A 318 -29.67 29.85 -29.28
CA SER A 318 -30.56 28.69 -29.26
C SER A 318 -30.59 27.83 -30.53
N ARG A 319 -29.71 28.08 -31.49
CA ARG A 319 -29.48 27.18 -32.64
C ARG A 319 -28.03 26.80 -32.75
N GLY A 320 -27.66 25.67 -32.15
CA GLY A 320 -26.44 24.96 -32.54
C GLY A 320 -25.13 25.75 -32.48
N HIS A 321 -25.02 26.98 -31.98
CA HIS A 321 -23.73 27.66 -31.93
C HIS A 321 -22.82 27.16 -30.82
N LYS A 322 -23.22 26.14 -30.05
CA LYS A 322 -22.29 25.38 -29.21
C LYS A 322 -21.96 24.04 -29.84
N GLU A 323 -22.93 23.20 -30.19
CA GLU A 323 -22.67 21.91 -30.85
C GLU A 323 -22.23 22.02 -32.31
N ARG A 324 -22.81 22.91 -33.11
CA ARG A 324 -22.36 23.24 -34.48
C ARG A 324 -21.09 24.09 -34.45
N THR A 325 -20.82 24.90 -33.42
CA THR A 325 -19.49 25.55 -33.27
C THR A 325 -18.45 24.58 -32.71
N ILE A 326 -18.81 23.58 -31.90
CA ILE A 326 -17.97 22.45 -31.48
C ILE A 326 -17.74 21.51 -32.65
N GLN A 327 -18.74 21.27 -33.49
CA GLN A 327 -18.64 20.47 -34.71
C GLN A 327 -17.88 21.24 -35.78
N ILE A 328 -18.11 22.55 -35.96
CA ILE A 328 -17.34 23.42 -36.86
C ILE A 328 -15.93 23.66 -36.31
N LEU A 329 -15.71 23.81 -35.00
CA LEU A 329 -14.36 23.91 -34.41
C LEU A 329 -13.66 22.56 -34.48
N SER A 330 -14.32 21.45 -34.17
CA SER A 330 -13.77 20.10 -34.32
C SER A 330 -13.48 19.79 -35.78
N ASP A 331 -14.39 20.08 -36.71
CA ASP A 331 -14.19 19.91 -38.15
C ASP A 331 -13.15 20.90 -38.68
N SER A 332 -13.12 22.17 -38.26
CA SER A 332 -12.11 23.16 -38.69
C SER A 332 -10.73 22.86 -38.11
N LEU A 333 -10.63 22.43 -36.84
CA LEU A 333 -9.40 21.97 -36.20
C LEU A 333 -8.90 20.66 -36.83
N LEU A 334 -9.79 19.77 -37.27
CA LEU A 334 -9.43 18.54 -37.98
C LEU A 334 -8.95 18.80 -39.41
N HIS A 335 -9.44 19.84 -40.09
CA HIS A 335 -9.18 20.11 -41.51
C HIS A 335 -8.15 21.23 -41.79
N ALA A 336 -7.76 22.02 -40.79
CA ALA A 336 -6.75 23.06 -40.98
C ALA A 336 -5.33 22.49 -40.87
N LYS A 337 -4.60 22.44 -42.00
CA LYS A 337 -3.17 22.11 -42.04
C LYS A 337 -2.29 23.26 -41.54
N GLU A 338 -2.78 24.50 -41.56
CA GLU A 338 -2.15 25.69 -41.02
C GLU A 338 -3.27 26.61 -40.50
N VAL A 339 -3.26 26.95 -39.20
CA VAL A 339 -4.17 27.93 -38.60
C VAL A 339 -3.35 29.18 -38.28
N GLU A 340 -3.70 30.34 -38.83
CA GLU A 340 -3.06 31.61 -38.47
C GLU A 340 -3.26 31.92 -36.97
N ASP A 341 -2.18 32.35 -36.28
CA ASP A 341 -2.16 32.79 -34.88
C ASP A 341 -3.22 33.84 -34.50
N SER A 342 -3.82 34.51 -35.49
CA SER A 342 -4.86 35.54 -35.34
C SER A 342 -6.25 34.97 -35.03
N LEU A 343 -6.62 33.83 -35.60
CA LEU A 343 -7.85 33.09 -35.26
C LEU A 343 -7.75 32.49 -33.85
N TYR A 344 -6.52 32.14 -33.44
CA TYR A 344 -6.20 31.51 -32.16
C TYR A 344 -6.58 32.32 -30.92
N ARG A 345 -6.27 33.62 -30.92
CA ARG A 345 -6.59 34.52 -29.81
C ARG A 345 -8.08 34.66 -29.54
N ASN A 346 -8.92 34.32 -30.51
CA ASN A 346 -10.37 34.35 -30.36
C ASN A 346 -10.96 33.01 -29.90
N VAL A 347 -10.30 31.85 -30.15
CA VAL A 347 -10.82 30.51 -29.82
C VAL A 347 -10.83 30.21 -28.31
N SER A 348 -9.83 30.69 -27.54
CA SER A 348 -9.80 30.47 -26.08
C SER A 348 -11.05 31.02 -25.37
N GLY A 349 -11.60 32.16 -25.83
CA GLY A 349 -12.88 32.69 -25.33
C GLY A 349 -14.14 31.94 -25.75
N TYR A 350 -14.06 31.04 -26.75
CA TYR A 350 -15.19 30.19 -27.19
C TYR A 350 -15.20 28.80 -26.53
N LEU A 351 -14.09 28.40 -25.90
CA LEU A 351 -13.96 27.11 -25.21
C LEU A 351 -14.43 27.19 -23.74
N GLU A 352 -14.56 28.39 -23.19
CA GLU A 352 -15.09 28.65 -21.85
C GLU A 352 -16.54 28.10 -21.72
N GLY A 353 -16.75 27.19 -20.76
CA GLY A 353 -18.04 26.55 -20.50
C GLY A 353 -18.35 25.30 -21.34
N ILE A 354 -17.44 24.78 -22.17
CA ILE A 354 -17.62 23.49 -22.85
C ILE A 354 -17.36 22.34 -21.84
N PRO A 355 -18.23 21.30 -21.77
CA PRO A 355 -17.98 20.13 -20.93
C PRO A 355 -16.63 19.47 -21.24
N ILE A 356 -15.83 19.21 -20.20
CA ILE A 356 -14.48 18.63 -20.29
C ILE A 356 -14.46 17.36 -21.13
N LYS A 357 -15.50 16.52 -21.02
CA LYS A 357 -15.67 15.32 -21.83
C LYS A 357 -15.58 15.59 -23.34
N ILE A 358 -16.24 16.64 -23.82
CA ILE A 358 -16.25 17.00 -25.25
C ILE A 358 -14.86 17.46 -25.70
N ILE A 359 -14.12 18.12 -24.81
CA ILE A 359 -12.76 18.56 -25.07
C ILE A 359 -11.83 17.35 -25.19
N ILE A 360 -11.95 16.36 -24.31
CA ILE A 360 -11.21 15.09 -24.43
C ILE A 360 -11.57 14.34 -25.70
N GLU A 361 -12.86 14.25 -26.05
CA GLU A 361 -13.28 13.61 -27.30
C GLU A 361 -12.72 14.34 -28.54
N THR A 362 -12.62 15.67 -28.50
CA THR A 362 -12.03 16.48 -29.56
C THR A 362 -10.52 16.25 -29.66
N LEU A 363 -9.82 16.19 -28.53
CA LEU A 363 -8.41 15.80 -28.45
C LEU A 363 -8.18 14.40 -29.04
N ILE A 364 -8.97 13.41 -28.64
CA ILE A 364 -8.91 12.05 -29.16
C ILE A 364 -9.12 12.04 -30.68
N LYS A 365 -10.11 12.79 -31.19
CA LYS A 365 -10.36 12.90 -32.65
C LYS A 365 -9.19 13.57 -33.38
N ALA A 366 -8.65 14.68 -32.85
CA ALA A 366 -7.53 15.40 -33.45
C ALA A 366 -6.27 14.52 -33.52
N ILE A 367 -5.95 13.83 -32.42
CA ILE A 367 -4.85 12.87 -32.37
C ILE A 367 -5.08 11.72 -33.37
N ARG A 368 -6.30 11.17 -33.46
CA ARG A 368 -6.62 10.12 -34.46
C ARG A 368 -6.46 10.59 -35.90
N ALA A 369 -6.72 11.88 -36.17
CA ALA A 369 -6.57 12.47 -37.49
C ALA A 369 -5.13 12.94 -37.80
N ASP A 370 -4.17 12.71 -36.90
CA ASP A 370 -2.76 13.12 -37.03
C ASP A 370 -2.55 14.65 -37.11
N ASN A 371 -3.52 15.43 -36.62
CA ASN A 371 -3.41 16.88 -36.54
C ASN A 371 -2.87 17.32 -35.16
N LEU A 372 -1.56 17.12 -34.97
CA LEU A 372 -0.90 17.36 -33.69
C LEU A 372 -0.90 18.84 -33.28
N ASN A 373 -0.82 19.78 -34.23
CA ASN A 373 -0.91 21.21 -33.90
C ASN A 373 -2.28 21.55 -33.30
N ALA A 374 -3.37 21.07 -33.90
CA ALA A 374 -4.72 21.26 -33.36
C ALA A 374 -4.90 20.57 -31.99
N ALA A 375 -4.37 19.36 -31.84
CA ALA A 375 -4.40 18.65 -30.56
C ALA A 375 -3.67 19.44 -29.46
N ASP A 376 -2.48 19.98 -29.75
CA ASP A 376 -1.66 20.75 -28.81
C ASP A 376 -2.37 21.98 -28.24
N LEU A 377 -3.28 22.54 -29.01
CA LEU A 377 -3.93 23.80 -28.68
C LEU A 377 -5.25 23.59 -27.92
N VAL A 378 -5.98 22.51 -28.22
CA VAL A 378 -7.08 22.03 -27.37
C VAL A 378 -6.56 21.58 -26.00
N PHE A 379 -5.31 21.13 -25.96
CA PHE A 379 -4.64 20.65 -24.77
C PHE A 379 -4.43 21.74 -23.71
N GLU A 380 -4.00 22.95 -24.08
CA GLU A 380 -3.79 24.04 -23.12
C GLU A 380 -5.09 24.46 -22.42
N GLU A 381 -6.19 24.48 -23.16
CA GLU A 381 -7.50 24.87 -22.64
C GLU A 381 -8.13 23.75 -21.79
N PHE A 382 -7.89 22.49 -22.15
CA PHE A 382 -8.28 21.33 -21.34
C PHE A 382 -7.76 21.44 -19.90
N PHE A 383 -6.50 21.82 -19.68
CA PHE A 383 -5.92 21.92 -18.34
C PHE A 383 -6.39 23.15 -17.56
N LYS A 384 -6.70 24.26 -18.23
CA LYS A 384 -7.35 25.41 -17.56
C LYS A 384 -8.70 25.00 -17.00
N LEU A 385 -9.51 24.28 -17.77
CA LEU A 385 -10.82 23.83 -17.30
C LEU A 385 -10.73 22.72 -16.25
N LEU A 386 -9.76 21.81 -16.37
CA LEU A 386 -9.51 20.76 -15.38
C LEU A 386 -9.18 21.35 -14.00
N LYS A 387 -8.48 22.50 -13.95
CA LYS A 387 -8.14 23.22 -12.72
C LYS A 387 -9.37 23.63 -11.90
N ASP A 388 -10.40 24.10 -12.59
CA ASP A 388 -11.59 24.69 -11.98
C ASP A 388 -12.72 23.65 -11.78
N SER A 389 -12.41 22.37 -12.01
CA SER A 389 -13.35 21.25 -11.96
C SER A 389 -13.54 20.68 -10.56
N SER A 390 -14.76 20.26 -10.22
CA SER A 390 -15.03 19.57 -8.95
C SER A 390 -14.47 18.13 -8.95
N LYS A 391 -14.29 17.52 -7.76
CA LYS A 391 -13.92 16.09 -7.65
C LYS A 391 -14.91 15.18 -8.40
N GLU A 392 -16.20 15.50 -8.40
CA GLU A 392 -17.21 14.75 -9.15
C GLU A 392 -17.04 14.86 -10.68
N ASP A 393 -16.59 16.01 -11.18
CA ASP A 393 -16.36 16.21 -12.61
C ASP A 393 -15.13 15.44 -13.09
N ILE A 394 -14.07 15.41 -12.28
CA ILE A 394 -12.89 14.58 -12.53
C ILE A 394 -13.29 13.10 -12.58
N GLU A 395 -14.17 12.66 -11.68
CA GLU A 395 -14.67 11.29 -11.68
C GLU A 395 -15.46 10.93 -12.93
N ARG A 396 -16.34 11.82 -13.38
CA ARG A 396 -17.15 11.61 -14.58
C ARG A 396 -16.31 11.48 -15.84
N VAL A 397 -15.12 12.08 -15.85
CA VAL A 397 -14.23 12.16 -17.02
C VAL A 397 -13.06 11.15 -16.96
N ARG A 398 -12.85 10.48 -15.81
CA ARG A 398 -11.80 9.48 -15.59
C ARG A 398 -11.70 8.43 -16.70
N GLY A 399 -12.83 7.90 -17.16
CA GLY A 399 -12.88 6.91 -18.25
C GLY A 399 -12.40 7.46 -19.60
N ASP A 400 -12.68 8.74 -19.88
CA ASP A 400 -12.27 9.39 -21.13
C ASP A 400 -10.79 9.80 -21.08
N LEU A 401 -10.28 10.19 -19.91
CA LEU A 401 -8.84 10.36 -19.67
C LEU A 401 -8.05 9.09 -19.94
N LYS A 402 -8.52 7.92 -19.46
CA LYS A 402 -7.88 6.62 -19.77
C LYS A 402 -7.80 6.34 -21.27
N ARG A 403 -8.87 6.65 -22.02
CA ARG A 403 -8.88 6.51 -23.49
C ARG A 403 -7.89 7.44 -24.17
N LEU A 404 -7.73 8.66 -23.67
CA LEU A 404 -6.74 9.61 -24.17
C LEU A 404 -5.31 9.11 -23.92
N PHE A 405 -5.01 8.63 -22.71
CA PHE A 405 -3.71 8.01 -22.39
C PHE A 405 -3.42 6.79 -23.26
N SER A 406 -4.41 5.93 -23.51
CA SER A 406 -4.30 4.79 -24.43
C SER A 406 -3.93 5.23 -25.84
N LEU A 407 -4.64 6.21 -26.40
CA LEU A 407 -4.36 6.70 -27.74
C LEU A 407 -2.97 7.35 -27.87
N ILE A 408 -2.55 8.15 -26.88
CA ILE A 408 -1.23 8.78 -26.84
C ILE A 408 -0.13 7.72 -26.78
N SER A 409 -0.35 6.67 -25.97
CA SER A 409 0.58 5.57 -25.78
C SER A 409 0.68 4.73 -27.06
N GLU A 410 -0.43 4.33 -27.68
CA GLU A 410 -0.48 3.61 -28.96
C GLU A 410 0.25 4.35 -30.09
N ARG A 411 0.19 5.68 -30.09
CA ARG A 411 0.85 6.52 -31.11
C ARG A 411 2.27 6.97 -30.75
N GLY A 412 2.79 6.64 -29.58
CA GLY A 412 4.13 7.03 -29.15
C GLY A 412 4.32 8.55 -29.01
N LEU A 413 3.28 9.30 -28.64
CA LEU A 413 3.31 10.77 -28.57
C LEU A 413 3.88 11.28 -27.25
N GLU A 414 5.20 11.11 -27.05
CA GLU A 414 5.91 11.48 -25.80
C GLU A 414 5.72 12.95 -25.38
N GLY A 415 5.71 13.87 -26.34
CA GLY A 415 5.48 15.29 -26.07
C GLY A 415 4.12 15.55 -25.43
N PHE A 416 3.07 14.91 -25.94
CA PHE A 416 1.71 15.03 -25.40
C PHE A 416 1.59 14.38 -24.03
N PHE A 417 2.17 13.19 -23.84
CA PHE A 417 2.18 12.54 -22.53
C PHE A 417 2.82 13.42 -21.46
N ASN A 418 3.98 14.02 -21.76
CA ASN A 418 4.65 14.94 -20.85
C ASN A 418 3.81 16.18 -20.52
N LYS A 419 3.13 16.73 -21.52
CA LYS A 419 2.20 17.85 -21.29
C LYS A 419 1.02 17.40 -20.42
N ILE A 420 0.50 16.16 -20.55
CA ILE A 420 -0.63 15.68 -19.73
C ILE A 420 -0.19 15.62 -18.29
N ILE A 421 0.93 14.92 -18.04
CA ILE A 421 1.48 14.76 -16.69
C ILE A 421 1.74 16.13 -16.07
N THR A 422 2.37 17.05 -16.80
CA THR A 422 2.64 18.42 -16.31
C THR A 422 1.34 19.18 -16.01
N GLY A 423 0.34 19.07 -16.87
CA GLY A 423 -0.95 19.73 -16.68
C GLY A 423 -1.74 19.17 -15.48
N LEU A 424 -1.62 17.88 -15.20
CA LEU A 424 -2.25 17.25 -14.04
C LEU A 424 -1.70 17.77 -12.69
N HIS A 425 -0.54 18.42 -12.66
CA HIS A 425 0.01 19.05 -11.44
C HIS A 425 -0.81 20.25 -10.96
N VAL A 426 -1.75 20.72 -11.77
CA VAL A 426 -2.69 21.77 -11.40
C VAL A 426 -3.79 21.23 -10.46
N LEU A 427 -4.01 19.91 -10.44
CA LEU A 427 -4.95 19.25 -9.54
C LEU A 427 -4.35 19.05 -8.14
N ASP A 428 -5.22 18.90 -7.13
CA ASP A 428 -4.78 18.44 -5.82
C ASP A 428 -4.22 17.01 -5.87
N VAL A 429 -3.44 16.65 -4.85
CA VAL A 429 -2.72 15.36 -4.79
C VAL A 429 -3.69 14.18 -4.83
N ASP A 430 -4.85 14.30 -4.16
CA ASP A 430 -5.86 13.25 -4.10
C ASP A 430 -6.42 12.96 -5.51
N ALA A 431 -6.91 14.00 -6.19
CA ALA A 431 -7.49 13.90 -7.53
C ALA A 431 -6.46 13.42 -8.56
N ARG A 432 -5.21 13.91 -8.47
CA ARG A 432 -4.12 13.45 -9.34
C ARG A 432 -3.82 11.96 -9.11
N SER A 433 -3.81 11.50 -7.85
CA SER A 433 -3.60 10.09 -7.52
C SER A 433 -4.73 9.18 -7.98
N GLU A 434 -5.99 9.64 -7.95
CA GLU A 434 -7.15 8.91 -8.48
C GLU A 434 -7.04 8.65 -9.98
N ILE A 435 -6.47 9.59 -10.73
CA ILE A 435 -6.25 9.43 -12.17
C ILE A 435 -5.06 8.51 -12.44
N LEU A 436 -3.89 8.83 -11.86
CA LEU A 436 -2.61 8.18 -12.18
C LEU A 436 -2.42 6.82 -11.52
N LEU A 437 -3.20 6.45 -10.50
CA LEU A 437 -3.18 5.11 -9.90
C LEU A 437 -4.45 4.33 -10.23
N SER A 438 -5.15 4.71 -11.30
CA SER A 438 -6.37 4.03 -11.72
C SER A 438 -6.08 2.66 -12.35
N GLU A 439 -6.96 1.69 -12.10
CA GLU A 439 -6.82 0.31 -12.61
C GLU A 439 -6.63 0.28 -14.14
N ASN A 440 -5.72 -0.57 -14.63
CA ASN A 440 -5.35 -0.77 -16.04
C ASN A 440 -4.62 0.39 -16.74
N LEU A 441 -4.44 1.57 -16.12
CA LEU A 441 -3.73 2.68 -16.79
C LEU A 441 -2.26 2.35 -17.05
N PHE A 442 -1.60 1.66 -16.11
CA PHE A 442 -0.22 1.23 -16.29
C PHE A 442 -0.08 0.18 -17.39
N GLU A 443 -1.02 -0.78 -17.49
CA GLU A 443 -1.03 -1.75 -18.57
C GLU A 443 -1.13 -1.07 -19.93
N ILE A 444 -2.03 -0.09 -20.05
CA ILE A 444 -2.20 0.71 -21.28
C ILE A 444 -0.89 1.41 -21.67
N ILE A 445 -0.19 2.04 -20.72
CA ILE A 445 1.08 2.72 -21.00
C ILE A 445 2.15 1.70 -21.38
N ARG A 446 2.19 0.56 -20.70
CA ARG A 446 3.13 -0.54 -20.98
C ARG A 446 2.95 -1.12 -22.38
N GLU A 447 1.72 -1.33 -22.82
CA GLU A 447 1.39 -1.89 -24.15
C GLU A 447 1.93 -1.04 -25.31
N SER A 448 2.26 0.24 -25.08
CA SER A 448 2.94 1.07 -26.08
C SER A 448 4.36 0.59 -26.43
N GLY A 449 5.02 -0.16 -25.54
CA GLY A 449 6.43 -0.52 -25.67
C GLY A 449 7.40 0.66 -25.59
N ASN A 450 6.95 1.87 -25.26
CA ASN A 450 7.79 3.06 -25.18
C ASN A 450 8.42 3.18 -23.77
N GLN A 451 9.71 2.88 -23.67
CA GLN A 451 10.43 2.91 -22.40
C GLN A 451 10.49 4.31 -21.75
N ALA A 452 10.62 5.38 -22.53
CA ALA A 452 10.68 6.74 -22.00
C ALA A 452 9.35 7.16 -21.35
N LEU A 453 8.21 6.77 -21.94
CA LEU A 453 6.88 6.98 -21.35
C LEU A 453 6.70 6.21 -20.04
N ILE A 454 7.13 4.96 -20.01
CA ILE A 454 7.04 4.11 -18.82
C ILE A 454 7.88 4.70 -17.68
N GLU A 455 9.14 5.07 -17.95
CA GLU A 455 10.02 5.70 -16.96
C GLU A 455 9.46 7.02 -16.44
N ARG A 456 8.91 7.85 -17.34
CA ARG A 456 8.26 9.12 -16.97
C ARG A 456 7.03 8.91 -16.09
N TYR A 457 6.19 7.92 -16.42
CA TYR A 457 5.02 7.57 -15.63
C TYR A 457 5.43 7.05 -14.24
N ILE A 458 6.39 6.13 -14.18
CA ILE A 458 6.92 5.58 -12.92
C ILE A 458 7.41 6.71 -12.02
N LYS A 459 8.19 7.65 -12.58
CA LYS A 459 8.67 8.81 -11.83
C LYS A 459 7.54 9.67 -11.27
N GLU A 460 6.43 9.79 -11.99
CA GLU A 460 5.27 10.57 -11.53
C GLU A 460 4.51 9.82 -10.43
N ILE A 461 4.27 8.51 -10.55
CA ILE A 461 3.58 7.74 -9.51
C ILE A 461 4.40 7.64 -8.22
N THR A 462 5.74 7.59 -8.32
CA THR A 462 6.64 7.63 -7.15
C THR A 462 6.78 9.03 -6.56
N SER A 463 6.08 10.03 -7.11
CA SER A 463 5.94 11.34 -6.44
C SER A 463 4.86 11.34 -5.36
N PHE A 464 3.96 10.36 -5.36
CA PHE A 464 2.88 10.26 -4.37
C PHE A 464 3.35 9.58 -3.10
N THR A 465 3.18 10.22 -1.95
CA THR A 465 3.44 9.63 -0.64
C THR A 465 2.18 8.95 -0.09
N ILE A 466 2.38 7.99 0.81
CA ILE A 466 1.30 7.37 1.57
C ILE A 466 1.17 8.16 2.88
N PRO A 467 0.01 8.76 3.18
CA PRO A 467 -0.15 9.49 4.43
C PRO A 467 -0.09 8.51 5.60
N PRO A 468 0.42 8.89 6.78
CA PRO A 468 0.43 8.02 7.94
C PRO A 468 -1.00 7.73 8.44
N PRO A 469 -1.20 6.62 9.16
CA PRO A 469 -2.52 6.20 9.60
C PRO A 469 -3.15 7.13 10.64
N HIS A 470 -2.34 7.91 11.40
CA HIS A 470 -2.79 8.86 12.43
C HIS A 470 -3.90 8.30 13.34
N LEU A 471 -3.58 7.27 14.12
CA LEU A 471 -4.51 6.69 15.09
C LEU A 471 -4.84 7.73 16.20
N ALA A 472 -6.02 8.34 16.13
CA ALA A 472 -6.44 9.42 17.03
C ALA A 472 -7.14 8.91 18.30
N GLY A 473 -7.42 7.61 18.37
CA GLY A 473 -8.11 6.97 19.49
C GLY A 473 -9.27 6.11 19.01
N ILE A 474 -10.25 5.92 19.89
CA ILE A 474 -11.48 5.17 19.61
C ILE A 474 -12.67 6.13 19.74
N SER A 475 -13.52 6.16 18.71
CA SER A 475 -14.71 7.01 18.66
C SER A 475 -15.63 6.74 19.84
N SER A 476 -16.09 7.78 20.55
CA SER A 476 -17.04 7.64 21.66
C SER A 476 -18.44 7.24 21.21
N GLU A 477 -18.82 7.54 19.96
CA GLU A 477 -20.12 7.20 19.39
C GLU A 477 -20.15 5.77 18.84
N THR A 478 -19.07 5.35 18.17
CA THR A 478 -19.05 4.08 17.44
C THR A 478 -18.16 3.02 18.05
N TRP A 479 -17.21 3.40 18.90
CA TRP A 479 -16.13 2.54 19.41
C TRP A 479 -15.21 1.96 18.32
N ALA A 480 -15.21 2.54 17.11
CA ALA A 480 -14.25 2.22 16.05
C ALA A 480 -12.93 2.99 16.23
N PRO A 481 -11.79 2.44 15.79
CA PRO A 481 -10.55 3.21 15.67
C PRO A 481 -10.73 4.40 14.73
N GLU A 482 -10.27 5.57 15.14
CA GLU A 482 -10.20 6.75 14.28
C GLU A 482 -8.83 6.80 13.59
N PHE A 483 -8.84 6.71 12.26
CA PHE A 483 -7.63 6.68 11.44
C PHE A 483 -7.86 7.37 10.09
N ASN A 484 -6.76 7.69 9.41
CA ASN A 484 -6.78 8.27 8.07
C ASN A 484 -7.20 7.23 7.02
N LYS A 485 -8.42 7.34 6.50
CA LYS A 485 -8.98 6.42 5.49
C LYS A 485 -8.17 6.36 4.18
N ASN A 486 -7.44 7.42 3.84
CA ASN A 486 -6.60 7.44 2.63
C ASN A 486 -5.36 6.55 2.77
N HIS A 487 -4.92 6.24 4.00
CA HIS A 487 -3.74 5.40 4.25
C HIS A 487 -3.90 3.99 3.63
N PRO A 488 -4.84 3.13 4.08
CA PRO A 488 -4.98 1.79 3.50
C PRO A 488 -5.47 1.81 2.05
N LEU A 489 -6.21 2.84 1.63
CA LEU A 489 -6.64 3.01 0.23
C LEU A 489 -5.44 3.20 -0.70
N MET A 490 -4.47 4.03 -0.31
CA MET A 490 -3.28 4.28 -1.11
C MET A 490 -2.38 3.03 -1.20
N ILE A 491 -2.25 2.28 -0.10
CA ILE A 491 -1.54 0.99 -0.12
C ILE A 491 -2.20 0.02 -1.10
N SER A 492 -3.54 -0.10 -1.07
CA SER A 492 -4.30 -0.95 -1.99
C SER A 492 -4.05 -0.55 -3.45
N LYS A 493 -4.08 0.74 -3.78
CA LYS A 493 -3.79 1.24 -5.14
C LYS A 493 -2.40 0.84 -5.62
N PHE A 494 -1.35 1.02 -4.81
CA PHE A 494 0.00 0.60 -5.17
C PHE A 494 0.13 -0.93 -5.28
N MET A 495 -0.52 -1.70 -4.41
CA MET A 495 -0.54 -3.16 -4.47
C MET A 495 -1.18 -3.68 -5.77
N LYS A 496 -2.32 -3.09 -6.16
CA LYS A 496 -2.99 -3.42 -7.44
C LYS A 496 -2.12 -3.05 -8.63
N LEU A 497 -1.52 -1.85 -8.62
CA LEU A 497 -0.60 -1.41 -9.65
C LEU A 497 0.58 -2.40 -9.84
N LEU A 498 1.15 -2.88 -8.73
CA LEU A 498 2.20 -3.89 -8.74
C LEU A 498 1.70 -5.23 -9.28
N ALA A 499 0.48 -5.64 -8.94
CA ALA A 499 -0.10 -6.88 -9.42
C ALA A 499 -0.39 -6.86 -10.94
N ASP A 500 -0.75 -5.70 -11.49
CA ASP A 500 -1.05 -5.52 -12.92
C ASP A 500 0.22 -5.28 -13.76
N SER A 501 1.37 -5.08 -13.12
CA SER A 501 2.63 -4.83 -13.83
C SER A 501 3.31 -6.13 -14.28
N ASN A 502 4.04 -6.09 -15.41
CA ASN A 502 4.79 -7.26 -15.93
C ASN A 502 6.32 -7.05 -16.03
N ASP A 503 6.84 -5.81 -16.09
CA ASP A 503 8.28 -5.56 -16.35
C ASP A 503 8.94 -4.40 -15.56
N TYR A 504 8.26 -3.72 -14.62
CA TYR A 504 8.83 -2.52 -13.95
C TYR A 504 8.42 -2.37 -12.48
N TYR A 505 8.71 -3.39 -11.68
CA TYR A 505 8.27 -3.50 -10.28
C TYR A 505 9.17 -2.77 -9.30
N ARG A 506 10.48 -2.80 -9.58
CA ARG A 506 11.50 -2.51 -8.57
C ARG A 506 11.39 -1.09 -8.00
N PRO A 507 11.26 -0.02 -8.81
CA PRO A 507 11.14 1.34 -8.26
C PRO A 507 9.85 1.53 -7.45
N VAL A 508 8.74 0.94 -7.89
CA VAL A 508 7.44 1.03 -7.22
C VAL A 508 7.45 0.24 -5.90
N LEU A 509 8.06 -0.95 -5.87
CA LEU A 509 8.28 -1.74 -4.66
C LEU A 509 9.13 -0.98 -3.63
N LEU A 510 10.28 -0.44 -4.06
CA LEU A 510 11.16 0.32 -3.19
C LEU A 510 10.43 1.54 -2.62
N HIS A 511 9.71 2.28 -3.47
CA HIS A 511 8.90 3.44 -3.05
C HIS A 511 7.81 3.07 -2.05
N LEU A 512 7.03 2.01 -2.32
CA LEU A 512 5.99 1.53 -1.41
C LEU A 512 6.58 1.11 -0.07
N ILE A 513 7.62 0.29 -0.07
CA ILE A 513 8.30 -0.16 1.16
C ILE A 513 8.84 1.05 1.93
N SER A 514 9.52 1.99 1.27
CA SER A 514 10.04 3.20 1.91
C SER A 514 8.95 4.03 2.56
N ASN A 515 7.80 4.22 1.91
CA ASN A 515 6.64 4.87 2.53
C ASN A 515 6.19 4.13 3.79
N LEU A 516 5.95 2.82 3.71
CA LEU A 516 5.45 2.03 4.83
C LEU A 516 6.44 1.96 6.01
N VAL A 517 7.74 2.00 5.74
CA VAL A 517 8.80 2.10 6.76
C VAL A 517 8.72 3.42 7.52
N ILE A 518 8.44 4.52 6.80
CA ILE A 518 8.33 5.86 7.41
C ILE A 518 7.01 6.00 8.16
N THR A 519 5.89 5.61 7.54
CA THR A 519 4.55 5.94 8.04
C THR A 519 3.97 4.90 9.00
N GLY A 520 4.55 3.70 9.03
CA GLY A 520 3.89 2.52 9.60
C GLY A 520 2.74 2.02 8.71
N VAL A 521 2.06 0.98 9.17
CA VAL A 521 0.94 0.34 8.45
C VAL A 521 -0.22 0.12 9.42
N PHE A 522 -1.41 0.60 9.03
CA PHE A 522 -2.67 0.22 9.66
C PHE A 522 -3.67 -0.17 8.57
N ILE A 523 -4.17 -1.40 8.62
CA ILE A 523 -5.18 -1.90 7.68
C ILE A 523 -6.30 -2.49 8.53
N PRO A 524 -7.52 -1.96 8.45
CA PRO A 524 -8.65 -2.50 9.19
C PRO A 524 -9.19 -3.76 8.48
N ASP A 525 -9.57 -4.76 9.27
CA ASP A 525 -9.93 -6.10 8.77
C ASP A 525 -11.15 -6.10 7.82
N GLU A 526 -12.08 -5.16 7.98
CA GLU A 526 -13.27 -5.06 7.12
C GLU A 526 -12.97 -4.69 5.67
N MET A 527 -11.75 -4.20 5.37
CA MET A 527 -11.33 -3.90 4.00
C MET A 527 -11.01 -5.15 3.18
N LEU A 528 -10.91 -6.34 3.81
CA LEU A 528 -10.58 -7.61 3.13
C LEU A 528 -9.30 -7.51 2.29
N PHE A 529 -8.27 -6.87 2.84
CA PHE A 529 -7.00 -6.59 2.16
C PHE A 529 -6.24 -7.86 1.75
N GLN A 530 -6.62 -9.03 2.28
CA GLN A 530 -6.15 -10.34 1.83
C GLN A 530 -6.37 -10.53 0.32
N ARG A 531 -7.43 -9.95 -0.25
CA ARG A 531 -7.68 -9.97 -1.71
C ARG A 531 -6.59 -9.27 -2.51
N ASP A 532 -6.15 -8.10 -2.05
CA ASP A 532 -5.08 -7.34 -2.70
C ASP A 532 -3.74 -8.09 -2.58
N VAL A 533 -3.49 -8.74 -1.44
CA VAL A 533 -2.32 -9.60 -1.25
C VAL A 533 -2.35 -10.83 -2.17
N SER A 534 -3.46 -11.56 -2.25
CA SER A 534 -3.58 -12.72 -3.15
C SER A 534 -3.44 -12.32 -4.61
N ARG A 535 -3.98 -11.16 -5.01
CA ARG A 535 -3.77 -10.63 -6.37
C ARG A 535 -2.29 -10.36 -6.64
N PHE A 536 -1.60 -9.71 -5.70
CA PHE A 536 -0.16 -9.49 -5.78
C PHE A 536 0.64 -10.81 -5.79
N LEU A 537 0.26 -11.81 -4.99
CA LEU A 537 0.91 -13.11 -4.97
C LEU A 537 0.70 -13.93 -6.26
N ASN A 538 -0.41 -13.68 -6.96
CA ASN A 538 -0.70 -14.28 -8.26
C ASN A 538 -0.03 -13.56 -9.43
N SER A 539 0.56 -12.39 -9.22
CA SER A 539 1.31 -11.69 -10.25
C SER A 539 2.70 -12.29 -10.47
N PRO A 540 3.44 -11.87 -11.52
CA PRO A 540 4.82 -12.32 -11.73
C PRO A 540 5.82 -11.72 -10.72
N VAL A 541 5.43 -10.71 -9.94
CA VAL A 541 6.31 -9.93 -9.06
C VAL A 541 7.01 -10.76 -7.99
N PRO A 542 6.32 -11.61 -7.21
CA PRO A 542 6.98 -12.39 -6.15
C PRO A 542 8.07 -13.32 -6.68
N LYS A 543 7.94 -13.79 -7.93
CA LYS A 543 8.95 -14.62 -8.57
C LYS A 543 10.14 -13.79 -9.08
N ALA A 544 9.88 -12.64 -9.69
CA ALA A 544 10.91 -11.77 -10.25
C ALA A 544 11.71 -11.02 -9.15
N GLU A 545 11.02 -10.53 -8.12
CA GLU A 545 11.55 -9.66 -7.06
C GLU A 545 11.18 -10.20 -5.66
N TYR A 546 11.59 -11.45 -5.39
CA TYR A 546 11.19 -12.15 -4.16
C TYR A 546 11.60 -11.41 -2.88
N LEU A 547 12.84 -10.91 -2.79
CA LEU A 547 13.34 -10.24 -1.58
C LEU A 547 12.51 -9.00 -1.22
N LEU A 548 12.25 -8.13 -2.20
CA LEU A 548 11.45 -6.92 -2.00
C LEU A 548 9.99 -7.26 -1.70
N SER A 549 9.42 -8.24 -2.41
CA SER A 549 8.07 -8.75 -2.15
C SER A 549 7.95 -9.30 -0.72
N TYR A 550 8.94 -10.05 -0.27
CA TYR A 550 9.03 -10.59 1.07
C TYR A 550 9.11 -9.48 2.13
N ILE A 551 9.96 -8.46 1.93
CA ILE A 551 10.06 -7.29 2.83
C ILE A 551 8.74 -6.52 2.89
N LEU A 552 8.10 -6.29 1.74
CA LEU A 552 6.80 -5.60 1.64
C LEU A 552 5.72 -6.36 2.40
N LEU A 553 5.51 -7.63 2.06
CA LEU A 553 4.45 -8.45 2.62
C LEU A 553 4.61 -8.59 4.13
N LYS A 554 5.83 -8.80 4.64
CA LYS A 554 6.08 -8.87 6.10
C LYS A 554 5.66 -7.61 6.87
N ARG A 555 5.51 -6.47 6.21
CA ARG A 555 5.03 -5.22 6.84
C ARG A 555 3.51 -5.12 6.90
N LEU A 556 2.78 -5.95 6.15
CA LEU A 556 1.31 -5.94 6.10
C LEU A 556 0.72 -6.83 7.20
N PRO A 557 -0.07 -6.28 8.14
CA PRO A 557 -0.61 -7.04 9.27
C PRO A 557 -1.88 -7.82 8.89
N VAL A 558 -1.89 -8.54 7.77
CA VAL A 558 -3.11 -9.12 7.15
C VAL A 558 -3.09 -10.65 7.03
N PHE A 559 -2.02 -11.32 7.47
CA PHE A 559 -1.82 -12.78 7.32
C PHE A 559 -2.57 -13.62 8.37
N PHE A 560 -3.88 -13.51 8.39
CA PHE A 560 -4.79 -14.34 9.16
C PHE A 560 -5.98 -14.77 8.30
N ASN A 561 -6.50 -15.97 8.55
CA ASN A 561 -7.57 -16.55 7.74
C ASN A 561 -8.94 -16.24 8.34
N GLU A 562 -9.02 -16.11 9.67
CA GLU A 562 -10.25 -15.78 10.38
C GLU A 562 -10.45 -14.27 10.49
N ILE A 563 -11.46 -13.74 9.79
CA ILE A 563 -11.84 -12.33 9.81
C ILE A 563 -12.86 -12.11 10.94
N GLY A 564 -12.58 -11.15 11.83
CA GLY A 564 -13.35 -10.95 13.07
C GLY A 564 -12.97 -11.92 14.20
N ALA A 565 -13.79 -11.98 15.26
CA ALA A 565 -13.66 -13.02 16.30
C ALA A 565 -14.56 -14.21 15.99
N SER A 566 -13.93 -15.34 15.67
CA SER A 566 -14.53 -16.66 15.53
C SER A 566 -13.86 -17.67 16.47
N GLY A 567 -14.49 -18.84 16.61
CA GLY A 567 -13.95 -19.97 17.37
C GLY A 567 -13.54 -19.63 18.80
N ARG A 568 -12.36 -20.10 19.19
CA ARG A 568 -11.85 -20.06 20.56
C ARG A 568 -11.73 -18.65 21.15
N LEU A 569 -11.29 -17.68 20.35
CA LEU A 569 -11.15 -16.30 20.80
C LEU A 569 -12.51 -15.66 21.15
N ARG A 570 -13.56 -16.00 20.37
CA ARG A 570 -14.92 -15.56 20.65
C ARG A 570 -15.49 -16.21 21.90
N ASP A 571 -15.23 -17.49 22.09
CA ASP A 571 -15.70 -18.23 23.26
C ASP A 571 -15.06 -17.69 24.54
N LEU A 572 -13.73 -17.54 24.56
CA LEU A 572 -12.99 -17.01 25.71
C LEU A 572 -13.41 -15.57 26.07
N SER A 573 -13.55 -14.70 25.06
CA SER A 573 -13.98 -13.30 25.28
C SER A 573 -15.45 -13.18 25.69
N THR A 574 -16.30 -14.15 25.34
CA THR A 574 -17.68 -14.22 25.83
C THR A 574 -17.74 -14.75 27.26
N GLU A 575 -16.91 -15.75 27.57
CA GLU A 575 -16.82 -16.37 28.89
C GLU A 575 -16.29 -15.38 29.95
N ILE A 576 -15.24 -14.61 29.63
CA ILE A 576 -14.65 -13.65 30.59
C ILE A 576 -15.62 -12.53 31.00
N ASP A 577 -16.52 -12.14 30.09
CA ASP A 577 -17.54 -11.11 30.28
C ASP A 577 -18.84 -11.67 30.90
N SER A 578 -19.02 -13.00 30.92
CA SER A 578 -20.26 -13.62 31.40
C SER A 578 -20.45 -13.53 32.93
N TRP A 579 -19.41 -13.17 33.67
CA TRP A 579 -19.39 -13.16 35.14
C TRP A 579 -19.20 -11.74 35.68
N GLY A 580 -20.27 -10.92 35.62
CA GLY A 580 -20.40 -9.61 36.29
C GLY A 580 -20.14 -8.37 35.43
N ASP A 581 -20.65 -7.22 35.86
CA ASP A 581 -20.57 -5.92 35.16
C ASP A 581 -19.18 -5.27 35.30
N ASP A 582 -18.21 -5.71 34.48
CA ASP A 582 -16.89 -5.07 34.36
C ASP A 582 -16.81 -4.28 33.04
N PRO A 583 -16.85 -2.94 33.07
CA PRO A 583 -16.83 -2.12 31.86
C PRO A 583 -15.58 -2.31 30.99
N LEU A 584 -14.42 -2.65 31.57
CA LEU A 584 -13.19 -2.89 30.83
C LEU A 584 -13.25 -4.21 30.06
N LEU A 585 -13.78 -5.27 30.68
CA LEU A 585 -13.92 -6.57 30.04
C LEU A 585 -15.03 -6.57 28.98
N TYR A 586 -16.13 -5.86 29.24
CA TYR A 586 -17.18 -5.64 28.26
C TYR A 586 -16.64 -4.89 27.03
N PHE A 587 -15.86 -3.83 27.26
CA PHE A 587 -15.19 -3.09 26.18
C PHE A 587 -14.23 -3.97 25.40
N LEU A 588 -13.34 -4.70 26.07
CA LEU A 588 -12.41 -5.63 25.43
C LEU A 588 -13.15 -6.67 24.57
N ARG A 589 -14.22 -7.28 25.09
CA ARG A 589 -15.05 -8.21 24.33
C ARG A 589 -15.62 -7.55 23.08
N LYS A 590 -16.16 -6.35 23.20
CA LYS A 590 -16.73 -5.61 22.06
C LYS A 590 -15.67 -5.27 21.03
N GLN A 591 -14.50 -4.80 21.45
CA GLN A 591 -13.36 -4.58 20.57
C GLN A 591 -12.97 -5.86 19.84
N ILE A 592 -12.79 -6.98 20.54
CA ILE A 592 -12.47 -8.28 19.91
C ILE A 592 -13.55 -8.74 18.92
N HIS A 593 -14.83 -8.55 19.25
CA HIS A 593 -15.96 -9.06 18.44
C HIS A 593 -16.29 -8.22 17.21
N VAL A 594 -15.85 -6.96 17.20
CA VAL A 594 -16.24 -5.96 16.22
C VAL A 594 -15.04 -5.48 15.39
N ASN A 595 -13.87 -5.37 16.02
CA ASN A 595 -12.63 -4.94 15.40
C ASN A 595 -11.62 -6.09 15.50
N ALA A 596 -11.15 -6.59 14.36
CA ALA A 596 -10.06 -7.54 14.35
C ALA A 596 -8.80 -6.75 13.97
N SER A 597 -7.97 -6.52 14.98
CA SER A 597 -6.84 -5.59 14.87
C SER A 597 -5.79 -5.96 15.90
N ARG A 598 -4.53 -5.70 15.56
CA ARG A 598 -3.37 -5.99 16.41
C ARG A 598 -3.39 -5.16 17.69
N GLU A 599 -4.06 -4.00 17.68
CA GLU A 599 -4.28 -3.13 18.83
C GLU A 599 -5.01 -3.84 19.97
N ASN A 600 -5.81 -4.87 19.68
CA ASN A 600 -6.43 -5.71 20.72
C ASN A 600 -5.40 -6.46 21.57
N ILE A 601 -4.22 -6.82 21.03
CA ILE A 601 -3.12 -7.39 21.81
C ILE A 601 -2.63 -6.36 22.83
N ASN A 602 -2.44 -5.12 22.39
CA ASN A 602 -1.98 -4.02 23.24
C ASN A 602 -3.02 -3.68 24.30
N LEU A 603 -4.32 -3.66 23.96
CA LEU A 603 -5.41 -3.46 24.91
C LEU A 603 -5.47 -4.58 25.95
N ALA A 604 -5.44 -5.86 25.54
CA ALA A 604 -5.44 -7.00 26.46
C ALA A 604 -4.22 -6.99 27.38
N GLY A 605 -3.03 -6.69 26.85
CA GLY A 605 -1.80 -6.53 27.63
C GLY A 605 -1.84 -5.35 28.59
N ALA A 606 -2.40 -4.21 28.16
CA ALA A 606 -2.60 -3.04 29.00
C ALA A 606 -3.57 -3.34 30.17
N ILE A 607 -4.64 -4.12 29.92
CA ILE A 607 -5.56 -4.55 30.99
C ILE A 607 -4.81 -5.44 31.99
N LEU A 608 -4.00 -6.41 31.54
CA LEU A 608 -3.17 -7.23 32.43
C LEU A 608 -2.21 -6.38 33.28
N LEU A 609 -1.53 -5.41 32.67
CA LEU A 609 -0.65 -4.47 33.39
C LEU A 609 -1.43 -3.60 34.38
N SER A 610 -2.65 -3.17 34.02
CA SER A 610 -3.53 -2.39 34.89
C SER A 610 -3.88 -3.17 36.16
N TRP A 611 -4.15 -4.48 36.01
CA TRP A 611 -4.44 -5.37 37.13
C TRP A 611 -3.21 -5.58 38.01
N VAL A 612 -2.02 -5.78 37.42
CA VAL A 612 -0.76 -5.91 38.18
C VAL A 612 -0.42 -4.64 38.95
N ARG A 613 -0.62 -3.46 38.35
CA ARG A 613 -0.32 -2.16 38.96
C ARG A 613 -1.42 -1.66 39.90
N GLY A 614 -2.63 -2.20 39.81
CA GLY A 614 -3.80 -1.68 40.53
C GLY A 614 -4.21 -0.26 40.09
N SER A 615 -3.82 0.15 38.88
CA SER A 615 -4.09 1.49 38.33
C SER A 615 -4.63 1.39 36.91
N ILE A 616 -5.54 2.30 36.54
CA ILE A 616 -6.08 2.42 35.18
C ILE A 616 -5.10 3.06 34.19
N ASP A 617 -3.99 3.67 34.64
CA ASP A 617 -3.05 4.40 33.79
C ASP A 617 -2.58 3.62 32.54
N PRO A 618 -2.27 2.31 32.62
CA PRO A 618 -1.84 1.55 31.44
C PRO A 618 -2.89 1.45 30.32
N VAL A 619 -4.19 1.52 30.65
CA VAL A 619 -5.29 1.37 29.68
C VAL A 619 -5.88 2.71 29.21
N LYS A 620 -5.59 3.84 29.88
CA LYS A 620 -6.20 5.16 29.58
C LYS A 620 -6.09 5.61 28.12
N GLY A 621 -5.03 5.22 27.42
CA GLY A 621 -4.81 5.56 26.00
C GLY A 621 -5.63 4.72 25.01
N PHE A 622 -6.28 3.66 25.48
CA PHE A 622 -7.05 2.72 24.65
C PHE A 622 -8.56 2.80 24.89
N LEU A 623 -9.03 3.63 25.82
CA LEU A 623 -10.44 3.71 26.21
C LEU A 623 -11.08 4.97 25.62
N PRO A 624 -12.33 4.87 25.11
CA PRO A 624 -13.12 6.04 24.74
C PRO A 624 -13.52 6.84 26.00
N ASP A 625 -13.84 8.12 25.82
CA ASP A 625 -14.05 9.07 26.93
C ASP A 625 -15.24 8.67 27.85
N ASP A 626 -16.30 8.08 27.30
CA ASP A 626 -17.45 7.57 28.05
C ASP A 626 -17.04 6.48 29.06
N ILE A 627 -16.17 5.56 28.64
CA ILE A 627 -15.67 4.48 29.49
C ILE A 627 -14.61 5.00 30.47
N LYS A 628 -13.71 5.85 29.98
CA LYS A 628 -12.64 6.46 30.78
C LYS A 628 -13.17 7.28 31.96
N ASN A 629 -14.30 7.97 31.76
CA ASN A 629 -14.98 8.76 32.80
C ASN A 629 -15.75 7.89 33.81
N THR A 630 -16.04 6.62 33.47
CA THR A 630 -16.83 5.71 34.30
C THR A 630 -15.97 4.84 35.23
N ILE A 631 -14.71 4.59 34.87
CA ILE A 631 -13.84 3.64 35.61
C ILE A 631 -12.94 4.39 36.61
N SER A 632 -12.82 3.84 37.83
CA SER A 632 -11.88 4.30 38.86
C SER A 632 -10.81 3.26 39.17
N ASN A 633 -9.72 3.66 39.85
CA ASN A 633 -8.64 2.74 40.27
C ASN A 633 -9.08 1.62 41.22
N SER A 634 -10.31 1.68 41.77
CA SER A 634 -10.90 0.60 42.56
C SER A 634 -11.15 -0.67 41.74
N LEU A 635 -11.40 -0.55 40.43
CA LEU A 635 -11.68 -1.69 39.56
C LEU A 635 -10.42 -2.54 39.28
N PRO A 636 -9.28 -1.99 38.78
CA PRO A 636 -8.05 -2.77 38.61
C PRO A 636 -7.51 -3.32 39.95
N SER A 637 -7.67 -2.57 41.04
CA SER A 637 -7.23 -2.99 42.39
C SER A 637 -7.90 -4.28 42.86
N ARG A 638 -9.12 -4.58 42.39
CA ARG A 638 -9.84 -5.84 42.69
C ARG A 638 -9.08 -7.08 42.23
N TYR A 639 -8.37 -6.98 41.11
CA TYR A 639 -7.66 -8.10 40.48
C TYR A 639 -6.20 -8.21 40.95
N MET A 640 -5.66 -7.17 41.59
CA MET A 640 -4.22 -6.99 41.82
C MET A 640 -3.54 -8.13 42.58
N ASN A 641 -4.13 -8.58 43.68
CA ASN A 641 -3.51 -9.61 44.53
C ASN A 641 -3.41 -10.95 43.78
N GLU A 642 -4.49 -11.39 43.13
CA GLU A 642 -4.51 -12.66 42.40
C GLU A 642 -3.70 -12.58 41.10
N ALA A 643 -3.76 -11.45 40.37
CA ALA A 643 -2.95 -11.24 39.18
C ALA A 643 -1.44 -11.33 39.48
N ARG A 644 -0.96 -10.64 40.53
CA ARG A 644 0.44 -10.70 40.96
C ARG A 644 0.86 -12.12 41.36
N LYS A 645 0.03 -12.80 42.14
CA LYS A 645 0.28 -14.17 42.59
C LYS A 645 0.38 -15.16 41.42
N ILE A 646 -0.55 -15.10 40.46
CA ILE A 646 -0.56 -15.96 39.28
C ILE A 646 0.64 -15.66 38.38
N LEU A 647 0.87 -14.39 38.04
CA LEU A 647 1.93 -13.98 37.10
C LEU A 647 3.34 -14.18 37.71
N SER A 648 3.48 -14.03 39.03
CA SER A 648 4.71 -14.42 39.74
C SER A 648 4.94 -15.93 39.70
N ARG A 649 3.90 -16.76 39.94
CA ARG A 649 3.99 -18.23 39.84
C ARG A 649 4.39 -18.69 38.44
N LEU A 650 3.90 -18.00 37.41
CA LEU A 650 4.23 -18.25 36.01
C LEU A 650 5.61 -17.70 35.59
N GLY A 651 6.30 -16.96 36.47
CA GLY A 651 7.64 -16.42 36.23
C GLY A 651 7.68 -15.29 35.20
N VAL A 652 6.56 -14.62 34.94
CA VAL A 652 6.42 -13.55 33.92
C VAL A 652 6.39 -12.15 34.54
N LEU A 653 6.39 -12.05 35.86
CA LEU A 653 6.41 -10.78 36.58
C LEU A 653 7.86 -10.32 36.79
N SER A 654 8.18 -9.08 36.41
CA SER A 654 9.49 -8.47 36.69
C SER A 654 9.49 -7.70 38.01
N ASP A 655 10.69 -7.40 38.53
CA ASP A 655 10.89 -6.71 39.82
C ASP A 655 10.27 -5.30 39.86
N GLU A 656 10.10 -4.64 38.71
CA GLU A 656 9.48 -3.31 38.57
C GLU A 656 7.94 -3.34 38.39
N MET A 657 7.28 -4.46 38.72
CA MET A 657 5.84 -4.66 38.44
C MET A 657 5.50 -4.54 36.94
N GLY A 658 6.45 -4.92 36.08
CA GLY A 658 6.27 -5.10 34.64
C GLY A 658 5.93 -6.54 34.29
N LEU A 659 5.53 -6.78 33.03
CA LEU A 659 5.24 -8.11 32.52
C LEU A 659 6.17 -8.46 31.35
N ASP A 660 6.78 -9.64 31.44
CA ASP A 660 7.46 -10.27 30.32
C ASP A 660 6.43 -10.91 29.39
N PHE A 661 5.92 -10.09 28.47
CA PHE A 661 4.94 -10.51 27.47
C PHE A 661 5.46 -11.57 26.51
N LYS A 662 6.78 -11.58 26.23
CA LYS A 662 7.41 -12.59 25.38
C LYS A 662 7.29 -13.95 26.05
N ARG A 663 7.66 -14.06 27.32
CA ARG A 663 7.50 -15.29 28.10
C ARG A 663 6.03 -15.66 28.28
N LEU A 664 5.14 -14.68 28.53
CA LEU A 664 3.69 -14.91 28.69
C LEU A 664 3.06 -15.55 27.44
N SER A 665 3.46 -15.11 26.24
CA SER A 665 2.96 -15.66 24.98
C SER A 665 3.35 -17.12 24.74
N LEU A 666 4.42 -17.60 25.39
CA LEU A 666 5.00 -18.94 25.18
C LEU A 666 4.52 -19.99 26.20
N LEU A 667 3.72 -19.61 27.20
CA LEU A 667 3.25 -20.54 28.24
C LEU A 667 2.15 -21.46 27.73
N ASP A 668 2.31 -22.78 27.93
CA ASP A 668 1.24 -23.76 27.72
C ASP A 668 0.31 -23.77 28.95
N LEU A 669 -0.84 -23.11 28.82
CA LEU A 669 -1.85 -23.00 29.88
C LEU A 669 -3.07 -23.89 29.63
N ASP A 670 -3.07 -24.72 28.57
CA ASP A 670 -4.21 -25.55 28.19
C ASP A 670 -4.42 -26.74 29.14
N SER A 671 -3.36 -27.16 29.83
CA SER A 671 -3.41 -28.20 30.86
C SER A 671 -3.82 -27.72 32.26
N GLU A 672 -3.96 -26.40 32.49
CA GLU A 672 -4.32 -25.87 33.82
C GLU A 672 -5.86 -25.91 34.03
N PRO A 673 -6.36 -26.61 35.07
CA PRO A 673 -7.80 -26.71 35.32
C PRO A 673 -8.37 -25.36 35.79
N ILE A 674 -9.34 -24.81 35.05
CA ILE A 674 -10.01 -23.51 35.35
C ILE A 674 -11.27 -23.67 36.21
N ALA A 675 -11.97 -24.80 36.10
CA ALA A 675 -13.32 -24.98 36.67
C ALA A 675 -13.38 -24.83 38.20
N THR A 676 -12.31 -25.20 38.92
CA THR A 676 -12.25 -25.24 40.40
C THR A 676 -11.71 -23.95 41.05
N ARG A 677 -11.52 -22.87 40.29
CA ARG A 677 -10.92 -21.61 40.77
C ARG A 677 -11.96 -20.56 41.17
N THR A 678 -11.53 -19.56 41.94
CA THR A 678 -12.34 -18.37 42.24
C THR A 678 -12.62 -17.55 40.99
N ASP A 679 -13.68 -16.73 40.98
CA ASP A 679 -14.08 -15.96 39.79
C ASP A 679 -12.99 -14.97 39.32
N ILE A 680 -12.25 -14.38 40.25
CA ILE A 680 -11.13 -13.47 39.95
C ILE A 680 -9.96 -14.24 39.32
N GLU A 681 -9.60 -15.40 39.87
CA GLU A 681 -8.55 -16.25 39.29
C GLU A 681 -8.95 -16.69 37.87
N LYS A 682 -10.21 -17.12 37.65
CA LYS A 682 -10.72 -17.48 36.33
C LYS A 682 -10.55 -16.35 35.32
N LYS A 683 -10.93 -15.12 35.68
CA LYS A 683 -10.78 -13.93 34.81
C LYS A 683 -9.31 -13.64 34.46
N VAL A 684 -8.38 -13.82 35.41
CA VAL A 684 -6.93 -13.67 35.13
C VAL A 684 -6.46 -14.72 34.11
N TYR A 685 -6.81 -16.00 34.27
CA TYR A 685 -6.43 -17.03 33.30
C TYR A 685 -7.09 -16.83 31.93
N LEU A 686 -8.37 -16.46 31.90
CA LEU A 686 -9.07 -16.17 30.64
C LEU A 686 -8.45 -14.98 29.92
N LEU A 687 -8.07 -13.90 30.62
CA LEU A 687 -7.43 -12.76 29.99
C LEU A 687 -6.04 -13.11 29.44
N ILE A 688 -5.27 -13.94 30.16
CA ILE A 688 -3.99 -14.46 29.64
C ILE A 688 -4.22 -15.31 28.39
N ARG A 689 -5.22 -16.21 28.39
CA ARG A 689 -5.57 -17.02 27.20
C ARG A 689 -6.05 -16.17 26.04
N ILE A 690 -6.89 -15.15 26.27
CA ILE A 690 -7.31 -14.19 25.25
C ILE A 690 -6.09 -13.47 24.67
N TYR A 691 -5.17 -13.00 25.52
CA TYR A 691 -3.92 -12.40 25.08
C TYR A 691 -3.11 -13.38 24.21
N GLN A 692 -2.96 -14.64 24.62
CA GLN A 692 -2.25 -15.68 23.87
C GLN A 692 -2.91 -16.00 22.52
N GLU A 693 -4.24 -16.09 22.46
CA GLU A 693 -4.98 -16.32 21.21
C GLU A 693 -4.90 -15.11 20.27
N LEU A 694 -4.97 -13.88 20.79
CA LEU A 694 -4.76 -12.67 20.01
C LEU A 694 -3.32 -12.62 19.47
N VAL A 695 -2.32 -12.93 20.30
CA VAL A 695 -0.93 -13.07 19.85
C VAL A 695 -0.84 -14.16 18.80
N SER A 696 -1.34 -15.38 19.03
CA SER A 696 -1.33 -16.47 18.03
C SER A 696 -1.97 -16.07 16.69
N LYS A 697 -3.05 -15.29 16.74
CA LYS A 697 -3.76 -14.79 15.55
C LYS A 697 -2.93 -13.79 14.74
N TYR A 698 -2.31 -12.80 15.39
CA TYR A 698 -1.60 -11.70 14.70
C TYR A 698 -0.06 -11.80 14.76
N ASN A 699 0.48 -12.78 15.48
CA ASN A 699 1.89 -13.04 15.82
C ASN A 699 2.05 -14.52 16.27
N PRO A 700 1.98 -15.50 15.36
CA PRO A 700 1.98 -16.91 15.72
C PRO A 700 3.29 -17.34 16.39
N HIS A 701 3.32 -17.27 17.72
CA HIS A 701 4.43 -17.67 18.58
C HIS A 701 4.01 -18.89 19.39
N ALA A 702 4.07 -20.08 18.79
CA ALA A 702 4.02 -21.32 19.54
C ALA A 702 5.34 -22.07 19.30
N TYR A 703 6.29 -21.91 20.22
CA TYR A 703 7.53 -22.66 20.25
C TYR A 703 7.54 -23.59 21.46
N LYS A 704 7.60 -24.90 21.21
CA LYS A 704 8.02 -25.87 22.22
C LYS A 704 9.54 -25.96 22.16
N ARG A 705 10.18 -25.93 23.32
CA ARG A 705 11.64 -26.01 23.45
C ARG A 705 12.17 -27.26 22.75
N ILE A 706 13.15 -27.10 21.87
CA ILE A 706 13.76 -28.19 21.13
C ILE A 706 14.65 -29.01 22.06
N ASN A 707 14.59 -30.33 21.92
CA ASN A 707 15.55 -31.22 22.55
C ASN A 707 16.88 -31.14 21.77
N ALA A 708 18.01 -30.89 22.46
CA ALA A 708 19.33 -30.84 21.85
C ALA A 708 19.65 -32.07 20.97
N ALA A 709 19.09 -33.24 21.29
CA ALA A 709 19.28 -34.47 20.51
C ALA A 709 18.58 -34.46 19.13
N SER A 710 17.63 -33.55 18.87
CA SER A 710 16.90 -33.44 17.59
C SER A 710 17.13 -32.11 16.87
N PHE A 711 18.06 -31.29 17.35
CA PHE A 711 18.30 -29.92 16.86
C PHE A 711 18.56 -29.86 15.35
N ASP A 712 19.51 -30.63 14.84
CA ASP A 712 19.89 -30.64 13.42
C ASP A 712 18.71 -31.04 12.51
N ARG A 713 18.01 -32.11 12.89
CA ARG A 713 16.84 -32.60 12.14
C ARG A 713 15.72 -31.56 12.11
N GLU A 714 15.52 -30.86 13.22
CA GLU A 714 14.46 -29.89 13.34
C GLU A 714 14.74 -28.62 12.53
N ILE A 715 15.97 -28.09 12.62
CA ILE A 715 16.41 -26.93 11.82
C ILE A 715 16.35 -27.24 10.33
N LEU A 716 16.90 -28.38 9.90
CA LEU A 716 16.80 -28.80 8.50
C LEU A 716 15.33 -28.94 8.07
N GLY A 717 14.48 -29.49 8.94
CA GLY A 717 13.05 -29.58 8.71
C GLY A 717 12.37 -28.21 8.54
N VAL A 718 12.77 -27.20 9.34
CA VAL A 718 12.28 -25.81 9.19
C VAL A 718 12.69 -25.23 7.84
N ILE A 719 13.96 -25.36 7.46
CA ILE A 719 14.45 -24.84 6.17
C ILE A 719 13.74 -25.51 4.98
N GLU A 720 13.54 -26.83 5.01
CA GLU A 720 12.84 -27.52 3.91
C GLU A 720 11.35 -27.19 3.86
N ARG A 721 10.69 -26.95 4.99
CA ARG A 721 9.31 -26.42 4.99
C ARG A 721 9.27 -25.01 4.39
N ILE A 722 10.18 -24.11 4.77
CA ILE A 722 10.28 -22.77 4.18
C ILE A 722 10.53 -22.84 2.68
N ARG A 723 11.38 -23.76 2.21
CA ARG A 723 11.64 -23.98 0.78
C ARG A 723 10.35 -24.35 0.04
N GLY A 724 9.63 -25.38 0.51
CA GLY A 724 8.37 -25.81 -0.13
C GLY A 724 7.27 -24.75 -0.10
N LEU A 725 7.19 -23.98 0.98
CA LEU A 725 6.25 -22.84 1.08
C LEU A 725 6.63 -21.73 0.09
N LYS A 726 7.92 -21.39 -0.02
CA LYS A 726 8.41 -20.42 -1.02
C LYS A 726 8.07 -20.89 -2.43
N GLU A 727 8.30 -22.15 -2.77
CA GLU A 727 7.97 -22.71 -4.09
C GLU A 727 6.49 -22.53 -4.44
N THR A 728 5.61 -22.67 -3.45
CA THR A 728 4.18 -22.40 -3.61
C THR A 728 3.93 -20.90 -3.86
N VAL A 729 4.52 -20.03 -3.03
CA VAL A 729 4.39 -18.56 -3.12
C VAL A 729 4.82 -18.01 -4.48
N VAL A 730 5.94 -18.48 -5.03
CA VAL A 730 6.50 -18.00 -6.31
C VAL A 730 6.03 -18.80 -7.53
N SER A 731 5.11 -19.75 -7.33
CA SER A 731 4.58 -20.58 -8.41
C SER A 731 3.91 -19.71 -9.47
N PRO A 732 4.18 -19.95 -10.77
CA PRO A 732 3.48 -19.25 -11.85
C PRO A 732 2.02 -19.69 -12.00
N VAL A 733 1.60 -20.75 -11.32
CA VAL A 733 0.22 -21.23 -11.33
C VAL A 733 -0.63 -20.27 -10.52
N GLU A 734 -1.66 -19.69 -11.15
CA GLU A 734 -2.65 -18.86 -10.47
C GLU A 734 -3.54 -19.72 -9.56
N THR A 735 -3.81 -19.23 -8.36
CA THR A 735 -4.61 -19.90 -7.34
C THR A 735 -5.78 -19.01 -6.92
N LEU A 736 -6.96 -19.62 -6.82
CA LEU A 736 -8.21 -18.90 -6.54
C LEU A 736 -8.50 -18.85 -5.04
N PRO A 737 -9.06 -17.73 -4.54
CA PRO A 737 -9.47 -17.63 -3.14
C PRO A 737 -10.79 -18.37 -2.87
N GLU A 738 -10.86 -19.02 -1.72
CA GLU A 738 -12.06 -19.57 -1.08
C GLU A 738 -12.48 -18.64 0.07
N GLU A 739 -13.65 -18.02 -0.10
CA GLU A 739 -14.17 -17.03 0.86
C GLU A 739 -15.51 -17.49 1.46
N SER A 740 -15.64 -17.40 2.79
CA SER A 740 -16.89 -17.65 3.53
C SER A 740 -17.21 -16.46 4.42
N LEU A 741 -17.59 -15.34 3.81
CA LEU A 741 -17.79 -14.04 4.47
C LEU A 741 -19.26 -13.73 4.73
N TYR A 742 -19.56 -13.25 5.94
CA TYR A 742 -20.90 -12.86 6.38
C TYR A 742 -20.89 -11.42 6.89
N PHE A 743 -21.74 -10.58 6.31
CA PHE A 743 -21.98 -9.21 6.78
C PHE A 743 -23.10 -9.21 7.81
N LYS A 744 -22.84 -8.75 9.04
CA LYS A 744 -23.89 -8.65 10.07
C LYS A 744 -24.87 -7.52 9.74
N ARG A 745 -26.17 -7.81 9.73
CA ARG A 745 -27.26 -6.82 9.54
C ARG A 745 -27.45 -5.86 10.72
N HIS A 746 -26.92 -6.19 11.90
CA HIS A 746 -26.97 -5.33 13.08
C HIS A 746 -25.65 -4.58 13.22
N ILE A 747 -25.67 -3.32 12.80
CA ILE A 747 -24.62 -2.34 13.09
C ILE A 747 -24.74 -1.99 14.58
N ALA A 748 -24.15 -2.79 15.47
CA ALA A 748 -24.07 -2.41 16.88
C ALA A 748 -23.12 -1.19 16.96
N PHE A 749 -23.62 -0.04 17.42
CA PHE A 749 -22.84 1.20 17.55
C PHE A 749 -22.16 1.67 16.24
N GLY A 750 -22.81 1.59 15.08
CA GLY A 750 -22.23 2.19 13.86
C GLY A 750 -21.07 1.43 13.18
N ILE A 751 -20.53 0.33 13.74
CA ILE A 751 -19.40 -0.40 13.14
C ILE A 751 -19.86 -1.47 12.13
N PRO A 752 -19.46 -1.38 10.83
CA PRO A 752 -19.63 -2.47 9.88
C PRO A 752 -18.79 -3.67 10.33
N SER A 753 -19.39 -4.84 10.52
CA SER A 753 -18.64 -6.05 10.89
C SER A 753 -18.81 -7.14 9.82
N VAL A 754 -17.67 -7.59 9.32
CA VAL A 754 -17.52 -8.78 8.47
C VAL A 754 -16.98 -9.90 9.34
N ILE A 755 -17.58 -11.08 9.25
CA ILE A 755 -17.09 -12.28 9.94
C ILE A 755 -16.99 -13.39 8.93
N GLY A 756 -15.90 -14.15 8.96
CA GLY A 756 -15.76 -15.28 8.05
C GLY A 756 -14.35 -15.81 7.99
N SER A 757 -14.11 -16.64 6.98
CA SER A 757 -12.77 -17.11 6.63
C SER A 757 -12.38 -16.71 5.22
N TYR A 758 -11.09 -16.45 5.05
CA TYR A 758 -10.43 -16.24 3.77
C TYR A 758 -9.30 -17.25 3.64
N HIS A 759 -9.30 -18.00 2.56
CA HIS A 759 -8.25 -18.97 2.23
C HIS A 759 -7.84 -18.80 0.77
N GLU A 760 -6.55 -18.79 0.52
CA GLU A 760 -6.00 -18.81 -0.84
C GLU A 760 -4.62 -19.46 -0.73
N ALA A 761 -4.30 -20.41 -1.61
CA ALA A 761 -3.16 -21.31 -1.43
C ALA A 761 -1.80 -20.58 -1.29
N LYS A 762 -1.54 -19.53 -2.07
CA LYS A 762 -0.30 -18.75 -1.99
C LYS A 762 -0.28 -17.86 -0.75
N PHE A 763 -1.38 -17.20 -0.43
CA PHE A 763 -1.55 -16.42 0.80
C PHE A 763 -1.33 -17.29 2.04
N ASP A 764 -1.95 -18.47 2.10
CA ASP A 764 -1.81 -19.44 3.18
C ASP A 764 -0.36 -19.93 3.28
N ALA A 765 0.28 -20.20 2.13
CA ALA A 765 1.69 -20.58 2.09
C ALA A 765 2.61 -19.47 2.63
N PHE A 766 2.39 -18.21 2.27
CA PHE A 766 3.19 -17.09 2.80
C PHE A 766 2.96 -16.87 4.30
N ARG A 767 1.71 -17.03 4.77
CA ARG A 767 1.37 -17.00 6.20
C ARG A 767 2.12 -18.08 6.98
N GLU A 768 2.11 -19.33 6.50
CA GLU A 768 2.87 -20.41 7.13
C GLU A 768 4.39 -20.21 7.00
N LEU A 769 4.86 -19.51 5.95
CA LEU A 769 6.27 -19.16 5.81
C LEU A 769 6.71 -18.20 6.93
N ILE A 770 5.92 -17.16 7.23
CA ILE A 770 6.18 -16.25 8.36
C ILE A 770 6.23 -17.02 9.69
N ARG A 771 5.42 -18.08 9.84
CA ARG A 771 5.40 -18.93 11.04
C ARG A 771 6.71 -19.72 11.19
N GLU A 772 7.15 -20.39 10.13
CA GLU A 772 8.39 -21.17 10.15
C GLU A 772 9.64 -20.28 10.27
N GLU A 773 9.62 -19.09 9.68
CA GLU A 773 10.66 -18.07 9.88
C GLU A 773 10.78 -17.65 11.35
N ASN A 774 9.66 -17.33 12.00
CA ASN A 774 9.66 -16.99 13.42
C ASN A 774 10.14 -18.17 14.28
N ARG A 775 9.79 -19.41 13.90
CA ARG A 775 10.31 -20.61 14.55
C ARG A 775 11.84 -20.67 14.42
N LEU A 776 12.41 -20.46 13.23
CA LEU A 776 13.85 -20.39 13.03
C LEU A 776 14.50 -19.34 13.94
N ARG A 777 13.95 -18.12 13.99
CA ARG A 777 14.42 -17.04 14.86
C ARG A 777 14.43 -17.45 16.34
N LEU A 778 13.37 -18.07 16.83
CA LEU A 778 13.28 -18.51 18.22
C LEU A 778 14.26 -19.63 18.55
N ILE A 779 14.47 -20.58 17.62
CA ILE A 779 15.49 -21.63 17.76
C ILE A 779 16.88 -21.01 17.90
N THR A 780 17.21 -20.07 17.03
CA THR A 780 18.50 -19.37 17.06
C THR A 780 18.69 -18.59 18.35
N GLU A 781 17.68 -17.83 18.80
CA GLU A 781 17.74 -17.09 20.05
C GLU A 781 17.93 -18.00 21.27
N ASP A 782 17.19 -19.11 21.34
CA ASP A 782 17.35 -20.10 22.42
C ASP A 782 18.76 -20.73 22.41
N PHE A 783 19.29 -21.04 21.21
CA PHE A 783 20.65 -21.56 21.05
C PHE A 783 21.72 -20.57 21.52
N ILE A 784 21.60 -19.29 21.14
CA ILE A 784 22.53 -18.23 21.55
C ILE A 784 22.44 -17.98 23.07
N GLN A 785 21.24 -17.94 23.65
CA GLN A 785 21.02 -17.69 25.08
C GLN A 785 21.51 -18.83 25.98
N GLN A 786 21.38 -20.08 25.54
CA GLN A 786 21.91 -21.24 26.25
C GLN A 786 23.44 -21.28 26.23
N GLY A 787 24.09 -20.37 25.49
CA GLY A 787 25.52 -20.14 25.55
C GLY A 787 26.30 -21.37 25.12
N GLY A 788 26.04 -21.89 23.91
CA GLY A 788 26.78 -22.94 23.19
C GLY A 788 27.82 -23.65 24.07
N GLU A 789 27.37 -24.54 24.95
CA GLU A 789 28.20 -25.07 26.03
C GLU A 789 29.41 -25.84 25.46
N ASN A 790 30.62 -25.30 25.71
CA ASN A 790 32.01 -25.78 25.69
C ASN A 790 32.34 -27.28 25.39
N THR A 791 31.58 -27.99 24.57
CA THR A 791 31.79 -29.39 24.24
C THR A 791 31.70 -29.60 22.73
N SER A 792 32.46 -30.57 22.22
CA SER A 792 32.53 -30.97 20.81
C SER A 792 31.14 -31.02 20.10
N PRO A 793 30.05 -31.56 20.69
CA PRO A 793 28.74 -31.58 20.03
C PRO A 793 28.10 -30.19 19.80
N ALA A 794 28.47 -29.17 20.59
CA ALA A 794 27.90 -27.83 20.47
C ALA A 794 28.47 -27.05 19.27
N PHE A 795 29.71 -27.32 18.86
CA PHE A 795 30.32 -26.66 17.71
C PHE A 795 29.74 -27.20 16.39
N ASP A 796 29.51 -28.52 16.27
CA ASP A 796 28.84 -29.09 15.10
C ASP A 796 27.42 -28.52 14.93
N ALA A 797 26.66 -28.45 16.02
CA ALA A 797 25.34 -27.80 16.03
C ALA A 797 25.42 -26.30 15.67
N THR A 798 26.50 -25.61 16.06
CA THR A 798 26.74 -24.21 15.67
C THR A 798 26.97 -24.08 14.17
N ILE A 799 27.82 -24.93 13.58
CA ILE A 799 28.06 -24.93 12.13
C ILE A 799 26.79 -25.29 11.36
N ALA A 800 26.02 -26.28 11.85
CA ALA A 800 24.73 -26.63 11.27
C ALA A 800 23.72 -25.46 11.31
N LEU A 801 23.70 -24.70 12.40
CA LEU A 801 22.86 -23.51 12.53
C LEU A 801 23.33 -22.38 11.59
N ILE A 802 24.64 -22.14 11.47
CA ILE A 802 25.21 -21.18 10.50
C ILE A 802 24.76 -21.55 9.09
N ASP A 803 24.93 -22.82 8.69
CA ASP A 803 24.53 -23.30 7.36
C ASP A 803 23.02 -23.15 7.12
N ALA A 804 22.20 -23.45 8.13
CA ALA A 804 20.76 -23.27 8.01
C ALA A 804 20.35 -21.80 7.84
N LEU A 805 21.00 -20.87 8.56
CA LEU A 805 20.76 -19.44 8.40
C LEU A 805 21.22 -18.95 7.02
N ILE A 806 22.37 -19.42 6.52
CA ILE A 806 22.84 -19.11 5.16
C ILE A 806 21.84 -19.63 4.11
N LYS A 807 21.37 -20.88 4.25
CA LYS A 807 20.32 -21.45 3.39
C LYS A 807 19.01 -20.67 3.48
N PHE A 808 18.64 -20.17 4.66
CA PHE A 808 17.49 -19.30 4.79
C PHE A 808 17.68 -17.98 4.03
N LEU A 809 18.84 -17.32 4.18
CA LEU A 809 19.16 -16.10 3.45
C LEU A 809 19.21 -16.33 1.93
N GLU A 810 19.67 -17.50 1.47
CA GLU A 810 19.53 -17.93 0.08
C GLU A 810 18.07 -17.99 -0.39
N LEU A 811 17.20 -18.57 0.43
CA LEU A 811 15.77 -18.62 0.15
C LEU A 811 15.14 -17.23 0.16
N THR A 812 15.66 -16.26 0.90
CA THR A 812 15.17 -14.86 0.83
C THR A 812 15.73 -14.07 -0.35
N GLY A 813 16.77 -14.57 -1.03
CA GLY A 813 17.45 -13.87 -2.13
C GLY A 813 18.67 -13.07 -1.69
N LEU A 814 19.09 -13.20 -0.44
CA LEU A 814 20.30 -12.61 0.15
C LEU A 814 21.44 -13.63 0.18
N SER A 815 21.95 -14.01 -0.99
CA SER A 815 23.13 -14.88 -1.07
C SER A 815 23.88 -14.69 -2.37
N ASN A 816 25.15 -15.09 -2.35
CA ASN A 816 26.03 -15.15 -3.50
C ASN A 816 26.81 -16.48 -3.51
N MET A 817 27.53 -16.75 -4.60
CA MET A 817 28.29 -18.02 -4.72
C MET A 817 29.36 -18.17 -3.64
N LYS A 818 29.93 -17.07 -3.15
CA LYS A 818 30.98 -17.07 -2.13
C LYS A 818 30.43 -17.49 -0.76
N MET A 819 29.26 -17.00 -0.38
CA MET A 819 28.60 -17.39 0.87
C MET A 819 28.30 -18.89 0.91
N ARG A 820 27.83 -19.48 -0.20
CA ARG A 820 27.64 -20.94 -0.36
C ARG A 820 28.93 -21.72 -0.26
N GLU A 821 29.97 -21.27 -0.94
CA GLU A 821 31.31 -21.86 -0.89
C GLU A 821 31.80 -21.90 0.56
N TYR A 822 31.71 -20.77 1.27
CA TYR A 822 32.15 -20.66 2.65
C TYR A 822 31.34 -21.53 3.61
N SER A 823 30.01 -21.60 3.46
CA SER A 823 29.17 -22.52 4.26
C SER A 823 29.59 -23.97 4.07
N THR A 824 29.78 -24.38 2.81
CA THR A 824 30.19 -25.75 2.45
C THR A 824 31.58 -26.09 3.00
N VAL A 825 32.51 -25.14 2.92
CA VAL A 825 33.87 -25.30 3.45
C VAL A 825 33.86 -25.37 4.98
N LEU A 826 33.00 -24.61 5.66
CA LEU A 826 32.89 -24.62 7.12
C LEU A 826 32.40 -25.97 7.67
N GLN A 827 31.67 -26.75 6.86
CA GLN A 827 31.24 -28.11 7.18
C GLN A 827 32.33 -29.18 7.00
N CYS A 828 33.52 -28.79 6.53
CA CYS A 828 34.62 -29.73 6.32
C CYS A 828 35.39 -30.01 7.61
N ASN A 829 35.65 -31.28 7.89
CA ASN A 829 36.25 -31.73 9.17
C ASN A 829 37.78 -31.59 9.25
N TYR A 830 38.43 -31.01 8.22
CA TYR A 830 39.89 -30.94 8.13
C TYR A 830 40.46 -29.51 8.33
N LEU A 831 39.61 -28.52 8.61
CA LEU A 831 40.05 -27.16 8.89
C LEU A 831 40.62 -27.03 10.31
N ASP A 832 41.60 -26.17 10.49
CA ASP A 832 42.06 -25.75 11.82
C ASP A 832 41.27 -24.54 12.36
N LYS A 833 41.47 -24.23 13.64
CA LYS A 833 40.76 -23.13 14.32
C LYS A 833 41.00 -21.75 13.69
N ASP A 834 42.19 -21.49 13.16
CA ASP A 834 42.56 -20.19 12.59
C ASP A 834 41.96 -20.07 11.18
N GLN A 835 41.92 -21.18 10.42
CA GLN A 835 41.21 -21.30 9.15
C GLN A 835 39.69 -21.16 9.32
N VAL A 836 39.10 -21.79 10.34
CA VAL A 836 37.68 -21.60 10.69
C VAL A 836 37.40 -20.12 11.00
N ALA A 837 38.26 -19.46 11.78
CA ALA A 837 38.11 -18.05 12.08
C ALA A 837 38.20 -17.17 10.81
N ASP A 838 39.08 -17.51 9.88
CA ASP A 838 39.16 -16.84 8.57
C ASP A 838 37.87 -17.02 7.77
N VAL A 839 37.33 -18.25 7.65
CA VAL A 839 36.08 -18.50 6.92
C VAL A 839 34.92 -17.74 7.56
N ILE A 840 34.83 -17.69 8.89
CA ILE A 840 33.82 -16.89 9.59
C ILE A 840 33.93 -15.41 9.25
N ARG A 841 35.14 -14.83 9.25
CA ARG A 841 35.37 -13.45 8.83
C ARG A 841 34.98 -13.21 7.37
N MET A 842 35.22 -14.19 6.50
CA MET A 842 34.80 -14.12 5.09
C MET A 842 33.27 -14.12 4.97
N ILE A 843 32.56 -14.95 5.75
CA ILE A 843 31.08 -14.90 5.81
C ILE A 843 30.60 -13.54 6.32
N GLN A 844 31.23 -12.96 7.36
CA GLN A 844 30.89 -11.61 7.84
C GLN A 844 31.12 -10.53 6.78
N HIS A 845 32.15 -10.67 5.96
CA HIS A 845 32.39 -9.76 4.84
C HIS A 845 31.28 -9.84 3.79
N GLU A 846 30.85 -11.05 3.40
CA GLU A 846 29.72 -11.23 2.48
C GLU A 846 28.40 -10.69 3.06
N LEU A 847 28.16 -10.88 4.37
CA LEU A 847 27.02 -10.27 5.05
C LEU A 847 27.05 -8.74 5.01
N THR A 848 28.22 -8.15 5.27
CA THR A 848 28.41 -6.69 5.18
C THR A 848 28.12 -6.20 3.76
N TRP A 849 28.58 -6.94 2.73
CA TRP A 849 28.28 -6.61 1.34
C TRP A 849 26.78 -6.63 1.05
N HIS A 850 26.04 -7.63 1.54
CA HIS A 850 24.58 -7.68 1.39
C HIS A 850 23.88 -6.50 2.08
N VAL A 851 24.35 -6.11 3.28
CA VAL A 851 23.87 -4.91 3.98
C VAL A 851 24.16 -3.64 3.18
N GLU A 852 25.35 -3.52 2.58
CA GLU A 852 25.70 -2.39 1.71
C GLU A 852 24.87 -2.34 0.43
N VAL A 853 24.49 -3.49 -0.14
CA VAL A 853 23.56 -3.55 -1.27
C VAL A 853 22.20 -3.00 -0.86
N LEU A 854 21.62 -3.49 0.24
CA LEU A 854 20.35 -2.96 0.76
C LEU A 854 20.44 -1.47 1.09
N TYR A 855 21.59 -1.03 1.62
CA TYR A 855 21.85 0.38 1.89
C TYR A 855 21.78 1.22 0.61
N ARG A 856 22.53 0.82 -0.43
CA ARG A 856 22.55 1.53 -1.72
C ARG A 856 21.19 1.54 -2.41
N GLU A 857 20.38 0.50 -2.20
CA GLU A 857 19.06 0.39 -2.80
C GLU A 857 18.03 1.25 -2.08
N PHE A 858 17.85 1.09 -0.77
CA PHE A 858 16.78 1.79 -0.04
C PHE A 858 17.11 3.21 0.35
N HIS A 859 18.38 3.54 0.64
CA HIS A 859 18.73 4.86 1.17
C HIS A 859 18.35 6.03 0.23
N PRO A 860 18.57 5.96 -1.10
CA PRO A 860 18.12 7.01 -2.02
C PRO A 860 16.60 7.18 -2.02
N HIS A 861 15.83 6.08 -2.04
CA HIS A 861 14.36 6.12 -2.05
C HIS A 861 13.78 6.62 -0.73
N LEU A 862 14.34 6.21 0.41
CA LEU A 862 13.95 6.76 1.71
C LEU A 862 14.11 8.28 1.74
N LYS A 863 15.26 8.79 1.27
CA LYS A 863 15.49 10.25 1.20
C LYS A 863 14.47 10.95 0.30
N GLU A 864 14.18 10.38 -0.86
CA GLU A 864 13.22 10.93 -1.82
C GLU A 864 11.81 10.97 -1.23
N VAL A 865 11.34 9.89 -0.60
CA VAL A 865 10.03 9.86 0.06
C VAL A 865 9.95 10.87 1.19
N ILE A 866 11.00 10.98 2.02
CA ILE A 866 11.05 11.98 3.11
C ILE A 866 11.01 13.41 2.56
N SER A 867 11.68 13.70 1.43
CA SER A 867 11.66 15.04 0.84
C SER A 867 10.34 15.40 0.18
N LEU A 868 9.56 14.41 -0.25
CA LEU A 868 8.22 14.60 -0.80
C LEU A 868 7.12 14.70 0.28
N MET A 869 7.38 14.15 1.47
CA MET A 869 6.39 14.07 2.55
C MET A 869 6.23 15.41 3.29
N PRO A 870 4.99 15.87 3.52
CA PRO A 870 4.72 17.01 4.39
C PRO A 870 5.28 16.81 5.80
N GLU A 871 5.80 17.87 6.42
CA GLU A 871 6.48 17.79 7.73
C GLU A 871 5.56 17.26 8.85
N ASP A 872 4.25 17.54 8.79
CA ASP A 872 3.22 17.04 9.70
C ASP A 872 2.87 15.55 9.52
N GLN A 873 3.21 14.98 8.37
CA GLN A 873 3.03 13.55 8.08
C GLN A 873 4.23 12.69 8.49
N ILE A 874 5.39 13.30 8.75
CA ILE A 874 6.56 12.58 9.25
C ILE A 874 6.35 12.30 10.76
N PRO A 875 6.51 11.05 11.23
CA PRO A 875 6.35 10.74 12.65
C PRO A 875 7.20 11.63 13.57
N GLU A 876 6.58 12.13 14.64
CA GLU A 876 7.19 13.11 15.53
C GLU A 876 8.52 12.63 16.15
N HIS A 877 8.62 11.33 16.46
CA HIS A 877 9.85 10.75 17.01
C HIS A 877 11.03 10.83 16.04
N LEU A 878 10.81 10.77 14.72
CA LEU A 878 11.86 10.93 13.71
C LEU A 878 12.29 12.40 13.57
N LEU A 879 11.33 13.34 13.67
CA LEU A 879 11.61 14.77 13.65
C LEU A 879 12.43 15.21 14.86
N ARG A 880 12.15 14.66 16.06
CA ARG A 880 12.89 14.95 17.30
C ARG A 880 14.37 14.54 17.23
N ILE A 881 14.71 13.53 16.42
CA ILE A 881 16.09 13.03 16.28
C ILE A 881 16.94 13.94 15.38
N SER A 882 16.32 14.70 14.47
CA SER A 882 17.02 15.68 13.62
C SER A 882 16.38 17.07 13.72
N PRO A 883 16.65 17.81 14.82
CA PRO A 883 16.05 19.13 15.06
C PRO A 883 16.47 20.20 14.03
N GLY A 884 17.59 20.00 13.33
CA GLY A 884 18.01 20.84 12.20
C GLY A 884 17.41 20.39 10.86
N ARG A 885 17.12 21.34 9.96
CA ARG A 885 16.73 21.06 8.56
C ARG A 885 17.89 20.58 7.70
N GLU A 886 19.13 20.85 8.09
CA GLU A 886 20.32 20.47 7.33
C GLU A 886 20.58 18.96 7.45
N ASN A 887 20.61 18.27 6.30
CA ASN A 887 20.79 16.82 6.20
C ASN A 887 19.74 15.98 6.96
N ARG A 888 18.54 16.52 7.19
CA ARG A 888 17.46 15.84 7.93
C ARG A 888 17.07 14.52 7.26
N GLU A 889 16.85 14.55 5.95
CA GLU A 889 16.40 13.40 5.15
C GLU A 889 17.42 12.27 5.23
N ARG A 890 18.71 12.62 5.14
CA ARG A 890 19.82 11.66 5.26
C ARG A 890 19.85 11.00 6.64
N LYS A 891 19.78 11.78 7.72
CA LYS A 891 19.81 11.26 9.10
C LYS A 891 18.63 10.34 9.39
N ILE A 892 17.43 10.71 8.94
CA ILE A 892 16.23 9.87 9.10
C ILE A 892 16.38 8.59 8.26
N ALA A 893 16.83 8.68 7.01
CA ALA A 893 17.07 7.51 6.16
C ALA A 893 18.12 6.54 6.77
N ASP A 894 19.20 7.05 7.36
CA ASP A 894 20.23 6.23 8.04
C ASP A 894 19.68 5.46 9.26
N ILE A 895 18.60 5.93 9.89
CA ILE A 895 17.93 5.23 10.98
C ILE A 895 16.96 4.18 10.43
N LEU A 896 16.11 4.58 9.49
CA LEU A 896 15.09 3.72 8.90
C LEU A 896 15.67 2.53 8.14
N ILE A 897 16.85 2.69 7.54
CA ILE A 897 17.51 1.56 6.87
C ILE A 897 17.91 0.46 7.85
N ARG A 898 18.25 0.81 9.10
CA ARG A 898 18.53 -0.17 10.16
C ARG A 898 17.26 -0.93 10.56
N ASP A 899 16.09 -0.27 10.54
CA ASP A 899 14.80 -0.95 10.72
C ASP A 899 14.53 -1.95 9.59
N ILE A 900 14.79 -1.57 8.34
CA ILE A 900 14.67 -2.49 7.20
C ILE A 900 15.59 -3.70 7.38
N ILE A 901 16.88 -3.48 7.68
CA ILE A 901 17.86 -4.56 7.83
C ILE A 901 17.48 -5.50 8.98
N SER A 902 17.15 -4.97 10.17
CA SER A 902 16.77 -5.77 11.34
C SER A 902 15.43 -6.51 11.19
N SER A 903 14.55 -6.03 10.30
CA SER A 903 13.30 -6.73 9.97
C SER A 903 13.50 -8.01 9.16
N ILE A 904 14.67 -8.19 8.53
CA ILE A 904 15.02 -9.39 7.76
C ILE A 904 15.60 -10.43 8.70
N THR A 905 14.87 -11.52 8.93
CA THR A 905 15.35 -12.63 9.76
C THR A 905 16.62 -13.25 9.17
N GLY A 906 17.51 -13.70 10.04
CA GLY A 906 18.72 -14.40 9.69
C GLY A 906 19.95 -13.50 9.58
N LEU A 907 19.81 -12.20 9.28
CA LEU A 907 20.96 -11.30 9.18
C LEU A 907 21.57 -11.03 10.56
N ASP A 908 20.80 -10.43 11.47
CA ASP A 908 21.25 -10.09 12.82
C ASP A 908 21.54 -11.35 13.67
N GLU A 909 20.75 -12.41 13.46
CA GLU A 909 20.95 -13.70 14.10
C GLU A 909 22.29 -14.34 13.67
N LEU A 910 22.60 -14.34 12.38
CA LEU A 910 23.83 -14.90 11.87
C LEU A 910 25.05 -14.07 12.29
N ASP A 911 25.01 -12.73 12.19
CA ASP A 911 26.14 -11.91 12.62
C ASP A 911 26.46 -12.09 14.11
N ARG A 912 25.44 -12.14 14.98
CA ARG A 912 25.65 -12.42 16.41
C ARG A 912 26.25 -13.81 16.64
N LEU A 913 25.78 -14.81 15.90
CA LEU A 913 26.32 -16.17 15.99
C LEU A 913 27.79 -16.22 15.55
N LEU A 914 28.13 -15.60 14.43
CA LEU A 914 29.51 -15.53 13.91
C LEU A 914 30.44 -14.82 14.91
N ASN A 915 30.00 -13.69 15.48
CA ASN A 915 30.74 -12.97 16.52
C ASN A 915 30.93 -13.82 17.79
N ALA A 916 29.90 -14.55 18.22
CA ALA A 916 30.02 -15.46 19.36
C ALA A 916 31.07 -16.55 19.10
N VAL A 917 31.10 -17.14 17.90
CA VAL A 917 32.11 -18.15 17.54
C VAL A 917 33.51 -17.55 17.52
N LEU A 918 33.71 -16.36 16.93
CA LEU A 918 35.01 -15.70 16.93
C LEU A 918 35.52 -15.39 18.35
N LEU A 919 34.65 -14.96 19.25
CA LEU A 919 34.99 -14.75 20.67
C LEU A 919 35.37 -16.05 21.37
N LEU A 920 34.69 -17.15 21.08
CA LEU A 920 35.01 -18.48 21.62
C LEU A 920 36.38 -18.98 21.12
N ILE A 921 36.69 -18.79 19.83
CA ILE A 921 38.00 -19.10 19.26
C ILE A 921 39.08 -18.23 19.89
N GLY A 922 38.87 -16.91 19.96
CA GLY A 922 39.84 -15.94 20.49
C GLY A 922 40.11 -16.08 21.99
N SER A 923 39.12 -16.52 22.77
CA SER A 923 39.27 -16.78 24.22
C SER A 923 40.01 -18.07 24.55
N GLY A 924 40.37 -18.89 23.55
CA GLY A 924 41.07 -20.16 23.74
C GLY A 924 40.22 -21.25 24.41
N LYS A 925 38.90 -21.04 24.56
CA LYS A 925 37.95 -22.02 25.10
C LYS A 925 37.69 -23.17 24.12
N ILE A 926 37.84 -22.91 22.81
CA ILE A 926 37.86 -23.95 21.78
C ILE A 926 39.32 -24.39 21.58
N THR A 927 39.69 -25.47 22.25
CA THR A 927 41.06 -26.05 22.17
C THR A 927 41.19 -27.14 21.10
N ALA A 928 40.07 -27.76 20.72
CA ALA A 928 39.97 -28.72 19.62
C ALA A 928 38.60 -28.57 18.93
N LEU A 929 38.59 -28.54 17.60
CA LEU A 929 37.37 -28.67 16.80
C LEU A 929 36.80 -30.09 17.00
N PRO A 930 35.47 -30.28 16.91
CA PRO A 930 34.84 -31.57 17.15
C PRO A 930 35.44 -32.70 16.33
N SER A 931 35.68 -33.80 17.02
CA SER A 931 36.19 -35.05 16.46
C SER A 931 35.02 -35.85 15.90
N ALA A 932 34.76 -35.71 14.60
CA ALA A 932 34.15 -36.77 13.81
C ALA A 932 35.07 -37.11 12.62
N ALA A 933 35.96 -38.04 12.93
CA ALA A 933 36.89 -38.77 12.08
C ALA A 933 38.22 -38.08 11.76
N VAL A 934 39.28 -38.69 12.31
CA VAL A 934 40.55 -39.03 11.67
C VAL A 934 40.30 -39.69 10.30
N GLY A 935 39.63 -38.97 9.39
CA GLY A 935 38.91 -39.53 8.23
C GLY A 935 39.42 -39.04 6.89
N ASP A 936 39.69 -37.74 6.75
CA ASP A 936 40.44 -37.23 5.61
C ASP A 936 41.83 -36.81 6.11
N LYS A 937 42.69 -37.81 6.34
CA LYS A 937 44.08 -37.58 5.93
C LYS A 937 44.01 -37.15 4.46
N VAL A 938 44.92 -36.29 4.02
CA VAL A 938 44.98 -35.91 2.61
C VAL A 938 45.23 -37.18 1.79
N ASP A 939 44.15 -37.83 1.37
CA ASP A 939 44.16 -39.09 0.63
C ASP A 939 44.51 -38.81 -0.84
N GLN A 940 44.44 -37.54 -1.25
CA GLN A 940 44.66 -37.11 -2.62
C GLN A 940 45.51 -35.84 -2.67
N TYR A 941 46.73 -35.97 -3.19
CA TYR A 941 47.65 -34.85 -3.41
C TYR A 941 47.53 -34.23 -4.80
N ILE A 942 46.79 -34.86 -5.72
CA ILE A 942 46.63 -34.41 -7.11
C ILE A 942 45.16 -34.45 -7.55
N TYR A 943 44.72 -33.37 -8.20
CA TYR A 943 43.37 -33.20 -8.72
C TYR A 943 43.41 -32.83 -10.20
N PHE A 944 42.49 -33.35 -11.00
CA PHE A 944 42.45 -33.14 -12.44
C PHE A 944 41.17 -32.41 -12.82
N PHE A 945 41.28 -31.40 -13.70
CA PHE A 945 40.15 -30.52 -14.00
C PHE A 945 38.93 -31.22 -14.60
N ASP A 946 39.11 -32.33 -15.32
CA ASP A 946 38.01 -33.10 -15.93
C ASP A 946 37.50 -34.27 -15.07
N ARG A 947 38.19 -34.61 -13.97
CA ARG A 947 37.85 -35.72 -13.07
C ARG A 947 37.35 -35.26 -11.70
N THR A 948 37.37 -33.95 -11.42
CA THR A 948 36.87 -33.38 -10.17
C THR A 948 35.47 -32.83 -10.39
N ASP A 949 34.51 -33.40 -9.67
CA ASP A 949 33.13 -32.92 -9.65
C ASP A 949 33.05 -31.50 -9.05
N PRO A 950 32.18 -30.60 -9.55
CA PRO A 950 32.03 -29.25 -9.02
C PRO A 950 31.75 -29.17 -7.51
N GLU A 951 30.89 -30.04 -6.97
CA GLU A 951 30.57 -30.04 -5.54
C GLU A 951 31.76 -30.54 -4.72
N GLU A 952 32.47 -31.54 -5.24
CA GLU A 952 33.72 -32.00 -4.65
C GLU A 952 34.78 -30.89 -4.66
N ALA A 953 34.88 -30.14 -5.75
CA ALA A 953 35.82 -29.02 -5.87
C ALA A 953 35.54 -27.94 -4.82
N VAL A 954 34.27 -27.60 -4.56
CA VAL A 954 33.89 -26.65 -3.50
C VAL A 954 34.28 -27.19 -2.12
N ARG A 955 33.94 -28.46 -1.81
CA ARG A 955 34.34 -29.10 -0.54
C ARG A 955 35.85 -29.15 -0.34
N LYS A 956 36.62 -29.30 -1.42
CA LYS A 956 38.09 -29.37 -1.41
C LYS A 956 38.76 -28.04 -1.76
N ALA A 957 38.02 -26.94 -1.80
CA ALA A 957 38.55 -25.62 -2.17
C ALA A 957 39.75 -25.16 -1.32
N PRO A 958 39.78 -25.40 0.00
CA PRO A 958 40.99 -25.20 0.83
C PRO A 958 42.26 -25.90 0.31
N GLN A 959 42.10 -27.07 -0.30
CA GLN A 959 43.19 -27.90 -0.82
C GLN A 959 43.55 -27.56 -2.27
N LEU A 960 42.53 -27.26 -3.09
CA LEU A 960 42.67 -26.89 -4.50
C LEU A 960 43.15 -25.45 -4.71
N GLY A 961 42.79 -24.56 -3.79
CA GLY A 961 42.92 -23.13 -3.96
C GLY A 961 41.80 -22.53 -4.81
N SER A 962 41.53 -21.23 -4.62
CA SER A 962 40.43 -20.51 -5.27
C SER A 962 40.56 -20.45 -6.80
N LYS A 963 41.78 -20.37 -7.33
CA LYS A 963 42.02 -20.34 -8.78
C LYS A 963 41.60 -21.65 -9.45
N ALA A 964 42.04 -22.77 -8.91
CA ALA A 964 41.69 -24.09 -9.43
C ALA A 964 40.20 -24.37 -9.32
N LEU A 965 39.58 -24.05 -8.17
CA LEU A 965 38.14 -24.14 -7.98
C LEU A 965 37.40 -23.42 -9.12
N ASN A 966 37.75 -22.16 -9.38
CA ASN A 966 37.11 -21.39 -10.44
C ASN A 966 37.33 -22.00 -11.83
N LEU A 967 38.51 -22.57 -12.11
CA LEU A 967 38.78 -23.24 -13.39
C LEU A 967 37.91 -24.49 -13.59
N VAL A 968 37.71 -25.30 -12.53
CA VAL A 968 36.80 -26.46 -12.56
C VAL A 968 35.36 -25.99 -12.82
N LEU A 969 34.90 -24.97 -12.10
CA LEU A 969 33.55 -24.42 -12.28
C LEU A 969 33.33 -23.81 -13.67
N LEU A 970 34.34 -23.11 -14.24
CA LEU A 970 34.23 -22.55 -15.60
C LEU A 970 34.20 -23.67 -16.66
N LYS A 971 34.98 -24.72 -16.47
CA LYS A 971 35.00 -25.89 -17.38
C LYS A 971 33.67 -26.63 -17.37
N GLU A 972 33.06 -26.82 -16.20
CA GLU A 972 31.71 -27.39 -16.08
C GLU A 972 30.66 -26.57 -16.82
N LYS A 973 30.77 -25.23 -16.77
CA LYS A 973 29.92 -24.32 -17.55
C LYS A 973 30.19 -24.32 -19.07
N GLY A 974 31.05 -25.22 -19.56
CA GLY A 974 31.35 -25.36 -20.98
C GLY A 974 32.31 -24.31 -21.54
N LEU A 975 32.99 -23.53 -20.69
CA LEU A 975 34.01 -22.60 -21.16
C LEU A 975 35.30 -23.34 -21.49
N LEU A 976 36.01 -22.83 -22.51
CA LEU A 976 37.27 -23.40 -22.98
C LEU A 976 38.39 -23.11 -21.98
N VAL A 977 38.56 -24.02 -21.04
CA VAL A 977 39.63 -24.01 -20.04
C VAL A 977 40.75 -24.95 -20.49
N PRO A 978 42.02 -24.49 -20.60
CA PRO A 978 43.14 -25.36 -20.94
C PRO A 978 43.29 -26.51 -19.94
N GLU A 979 43.76 -27.67 -20.42
CA GLU A 979 43.91 -28.85 -19.58
C GLU A 979 44.99 -28.66 -18.51
N GLY A 980 44.68 -29.14 -17.31
CA GLY A 980 45.48 -28.89 -16.12
C GLY A 980 45.22 -29.88 -14.99
N PHE A 981 46.18 -29.95 -14.07
CA PHE A 981 46.04 -30.61 -12.78
C PHE A 981 46.51 -29.69 -11.65
N VAL A 982 46.15 -30.04 -10.42
CA VAL A 982 46.40 -29.24 -9.22
C VAL A 982 47.06 -30.12 -8.18
N LEU A 983 48.17 -29.65 -7.64
CA LEU A 983 48.84 -30.25 -6.50
C LEU A 983 48.34 -29.56 -5.23
N SER A 984 47.92 -30.36 -4.26
CA SER A 984 47.23 -29.91 -3.04
C SER A 984 48.04 -28.90 -2.23
N SER A 985 47.37 -27.93 -1.62
CA SER A 985 47.96 -26.99 -0.66
C SER A 985 48.54 -27.68 0.58
N ALA A 986 48.06 -28.89 0.90
CA ALA A 986 48.58 -29.67 2.01
C ALA A 986 50.05 -30.12 1.85
N LEU A 987 50.62 -30.02 0.64
CA LEU A 987 52.04 -30.27 0.42
C LEU A 987 52.93 -29.08 0.79
N THR A 988 52.38 -27.89 1.05
CA THR A 988 53.15 -26.63 1.19
C THR A 988 54.34 -26.74 2.15
N GLU A 989 54.13 -27.27 3.35
CA GLU A 989 55.19 -27.33 4.37
C GLU A 989 56.28 -28.39 4.09
N ARG A 990 56.00 -29.36 3.21
CA ARG A 990 56.88 -30.52 2.95
C ARG A 990 57.25 -30.71 1.49
N ALA A 991 56.92 -29.76 0.62
CA ALA A 991 57.04 -29.88 -0.83
C ALA A 991 58.48 -30.24 -1.25
N ASP A 992 59.49 -29.56 -0.70
CA ASP A 992 60.89 -29.82 -1.04
C ASP A 992 61.30 -31.27 -0.76
N ARG A 993 60.90 -31.82 0.39
CA ARG A 993 61.18 -33.22 0.74
C ARG A 993 60.35 -34.19 -0.10
N PHE A 994 59.08 -33.87 -0.33
CA PHE A 994 58.13 -34.74 -1.02
C PHE A 994 58.48 -34.90 -2.51
N PHE A 995 58.73 -33.80 -3.23
CA PHE A 995 59.13 -33.83 -4.65
C PHE A 995 60.60 -34.20 -4.87
N SER A 996 61.35 -34.47 -3.81
CA SER A 996 62.67 -35.12 -3.89
C SER A 996 62.60 -36.63 -3.60
N SER A 997 61.39 -37.16 -3.34
CA SER A 997 61.15 -38.59 -3.10
C SER A 997 60.54 -39.27 -4.32
N ASN A 998 60.67 -40.60 -4.42
CA ASN A 998 60.04 -41.39 -5.48
C ASN A 998 58.51 -41.21 -5.54
N GLU A 999 57.86 -40.95 -4.41
CA GLU A 999 56.41 -40.75 -4.36
C GLU A 999 56.01 -39.43 -5.02
N GLY A 1000 56.67 -38.32 -4.68
CA GLY A 1000 56.38 -37.02 -5.29
C GLY A 1000 56.77 -36.94 -6.76
N VAL A 1001 57.86 -37.61 -7.16
CA VAL A 1001 58.25 -37.74 -8.57
C VAL A 1001 57.17 -38.47 -9.37
N ARG A 1002 56.71 -39.63 -8.88
CA ARG A 1002 55.62 -40.40 -9.52
C ARG A 1002 54.33 -39.61 -9.62
N LEU A 1003 53.97 -38.86 -8.57
CA LEU A 1003 52.77 -38.00 -8.58
C LEU A 1003 52.82 -36.96 -9.71
N LEU A 1004 54.00 -36.38 -9.96
CA LEU A 1004 54.20 -35.44 -11.08
C LEU A 1004 54.17 -36.15 -12.43
N GLU A 1005 54.80 -37.33 -12.55
CA GLU A 1005 54.75 -38.15 -13.76
C GLU A 1005 53.31 -38.52 -14.14
N ASP A 1006 52.47 -38.90 -13.17
CA ASP A 1006 51.05 -39.19 -13.38
C ASP A 1006 50.30 -37.94 -13.88
N GLY A 1007 50.57 -36.78 -13.25
CA GLY A 1007 50.02 -35.48 -13.66
C GLY A 1007 50.37 -35.09 -15.09
N LEU A 1008 51.63 -35.26 -15.45
CA LEU A 1008 52.15 -34.97 -16.79
C LEU A 1008 51.61 -35.96 -17.82
N SER A 1009 51.59 -37.26 -17.50
CA SER A 1009 51.05 -38.30 -18.39
C SER A 1009 49.58 -38.00 -18.74
N TYR A 1010 48.79 -37.55 -17.77
CA TYR A 1010 47.43 -37.06 -18.00
C TYR A 1010 47.40 -35.89 -19.00
N LEU A 1011 48.26 -34.88 -18.84
CA LEU A 1011 48.30 -33.74 -19.77
C LEU A 1011 48.74 -34.16 -21.17
N GLU A 1012 49.72 -35.04 -21.28
CA GLU A 1012 50.19 -35.54 -22.58
C GLU A 1012 49.11 -36.33 -23.31
N GLU A 1013 48.36 -37.17 -22.59
CA GLU A 1013 47.21 -37.91 -23.13
C GLU A 1013 46.11 -36.96 -23.63
N LYS A 1014 45.75 -35.96 -22.83
CA LYS A 1014 44.65 -35.04 -23.15
C LYS A 1014 44.97 -34.06 -24.26
N THR A 1015 46.22 -33.61 -24.33
CA THR A 1015 46.64 -32.57 -25.28
C THR A 1015 47.25 -33.15 -26.56
N GLY A 1016 47.69 -34.41 -26.52
CA GLY A 1016 48.48 -35.02 -27.60
C GLY A 1016 49.88 -34.42 -27.77
N LEU A 1017 50.31 -33.54 -26.86
CA LEU A 1017 51.65 -32.94 -26.81
C LEU A 1017 52.53 -33.73 -25.83
N ARG A 1018 53.86 -33.56 -25.89
CA ARG A 1018 54.79 -34.22 -24.95
C ARG A 1018 55.81 -33.26 -24.36
N LEU A 1019 56.07 -33.39 -23.06
CA LEU A 1019 57.07 -32.59 -22.36
C LEU A 1019 58.46 -32.92 -22.92
N GLY A 1020 59.20 -31.89 -23.34
CA GLY A 1020 60.54 -32.06 -23.90
C GLY A 1020 60.64 -32.61 -25.33
N ASP A 1021 59.52 -32.86 -26.00
CA ASP A 1021 59.53 -33.29 -27.41
C ASP A 1021 59.91 -32.12 -28.34
N GLY A 1022 61.02 -32.27 -29.07
CA GLY A 1022 61.52 -31.28 -30.04
C GLY A 1022 60.66 -31.13 -31.31
N ARG A 1023 59.63 -31.96 -31.52
CA ARG A 1023 58.68 -31.83 -32.64
C ARG A 1023 57.33 -31.31 -32.19
N ASN A 1024 56.79 -31.85 -31.09
CA ASN A 1024 55.46 -31.52 -30.60
C ASN A 1024 55.47 -31.15 -29.09
N PRO A 1025 56.14 -30.04 -28.72
CA PRO A 1025 56.41 -29.73 -27.33
C PRO A 1025 55.14 -29.37 -26.54
N LEU A 1026 55.03 -29.91 -25.33
CA LEU A 1026 54.13 -29.45 -24.29
C LEU A 1026 54.84 -28.41 -23.42
N PHE A 1027 54.31 -27.19 -23.37
CA PHE A 1027 54.75 -26.16 -22.42
C PHE A 1027 53.71 -25.97 -21.34
N LEU A 1028 54.18 -25.72 -20.12
CA LEU A 1028 53.35 -25.64 -18.93
C LEU A 1028 53.41 -24.27 -18.29
N SER A 1029 52.28 -23.87 -17.70
CA SER A 1029 52.24 -22.83 -16.68
C SER A 1029 52.14 -23.49 -15.32
N VAL A 1030 52.99 -23.04 -14.39
CA VAL A 1030 53.00 -23.50 -13.00
C VAL A 1030 52.62 -22.29 -12.14
N ARG A 1031 51.45 -22.34 -11.52
CA ARG A 1031 50.81 -21.18 -10.89
C ARG A 1031 50.43 -21.50 -9.45
N SER A 1032 50.74 -20.57 -8.55
CA SER A 1032 50.24 -20.59 -7.17
C SER A 1032 48.73 -20.36 -7.11
N GLY A 1033 48.06 -21.02 -6.17
CA GLY A 1033 46.66 -20.79 -5.84
C GLY A 1033 46.40 -21.11 -4.37
N SER A 1034 46.30 -20.08 -3.52
CA SER A 1034 45.79 -20.23 -2.16
C SER A 1034 44.26 -20.19 -2.16
N TYR A 1035 43.66 -20.69 -1.06
CA TYR A 1035 42.21 -20.61 -0.87
C TYR A 1035 41.77 -19.14 -0.77
N ILE A 1036 42.37 -18.38 0.16
CA ILE A 1036 42.18 -16.93 0.24
C ILE A 1036 43.04 -16.25 -0.82
N SER A 1037 42.43 -15.45 -1.68
CA SER A 1037 43.13 -14.78 -2.79
C SER A 1037 44.17 -13.78 -2.28
N MET A 1038 45.39 -13.87 -2.84
CA MET A 1038 46.50 -12.96 -2.56
C MET A 1038 46.98 -12.29 -3.87
N PRO A 1039 46.23 -11.29 -4.39
CA PRO A 1039 46.46 -10.74 -5.72
C PRO A 1039 47.83 -10.04 -5.81
N GLY A 1040 48.61 -10.40 -6.83
CA GLY A 1040 49.94 -9.83 -7.08
C GLY A 1040 51.03 -10.25 -6.09
N ILE A 1041 50.73 -11.12 -5.13
CA ILE A 1041 51.67 -11.56 -4.09
C ILE A 1041 52.35 -12.88 -4.44
N LEU A 1042 51.59 -13.84 -4.98
CA LEU A 1042 52.09 -15.18 -5.26
C LEU A 1042 52.59 -15.31 -6.71
N SER A 1043 53.65 -16.09 -6.89
CA SER A 1043 54.38 -16.20 -8.16
C SER A 1043 53.70 -17.11 -9.18
N SER A 1044 54.08 -16.96 -10.45
CA SER A 1044 53.71 -17.85 -11.56
C SER A 1044 54.90 -18.01 -12.48
N ILE A 1045 55.08 -19.21 -13.03
CA ILE A 1045 56.13 -19.51 -14.00
C ILE A 1045 55.45 -19.97 -15.28
N LEU A 1046 55.75 -19.30 -16.38
CA LEU A 1046 55.19 -19.59 -17.70
C LEU A 1046 56.24 -20.29 -18.55
N TYR A 1047 55.79 -21.06 -19.54
CA TYR A 1047 56.64 -21.73 -20.52
C TYR A 1047 57.63 -22.75 -19.92
N VAL A 1048 57.26 -23.38 -18.80
CA VAL A 1048 58.05 -24.48 -18.22
C VAL A 1048 58.10 -25.65 -19.22
N GLY A 1049 59.29 -26.20 -19.42
CA GLY A 1049 59.59 -27.24 -20.39
C GLY A 1049 60.32 -26.75 -21.65
N ILE A 1050 60.60 -25.45 -21.76
CA ILE A 1050 61.36 -24.88 -22.87
C ILE A 1050 62.88 -25.04 -22.67
N ASN A 1051 63.53 -25.49 -23.74
CA ASN A 1051 64.98 -25.65 -23.87
C ASN A 1051 65.35 -25.48 -25.35
N ASP A 1052 66.64 -25.57 -25.69
CA ASP A 1052 67.11 -25.32 -27.05
C ASP A 1052 66.42 -26.24 -28.11
N SER A 1053 66.15 -27.50 -27.76
CA SER A 1053 65.47 -28.48 -28.66
C SER A 1053 63.99 -28.15 -28.87
N THR A 1054 63.24 -27.94 -27.77
CA THR A 1054 61.81 -27.63 -27.82
C THR A 1054 61.53 -26.23 -28.35
N LEU A 1055 62.45 -25.28 -28.16
CA LEU A 1055 62.43 -23.95 -28.78
C LEU A 1055 62.44 -24.05 -30.31
N GLU A 1056 63.33 -24.87 -30.87
CA GLU A 1056 63.41 -25.06 -32.32
C GLU A 1056 62.13 -25.73 -32.86
N GLY A 1057 61.62 -26.73 -32.15
CA GLY A 1057 60.33 -27.36 -32.44
C GLY A 1057 59.16 -26.39 -32.42
N PHE A 1058 59.11 -25.54 -31.39
CA PHE A 1058 58.05 -24.55 -31.22
C PHE A 1058 58.09 -23.46 -32.29
N SER A 1059 59.29 -23.00 -32.65
CA SER A 1059 59.52 -22.08 -33.77
C SER A 1059 58.98 -22.66 -35.09
N LYS A 1060 59.30 -23.93 -35.39
CA LYS A 1060 58.78 -24.62 -36.59
C LYS A 1060 57.27 -24.80 -36.56
N LYS A 1061 56.70 -25.17 -35.42
CA LYS A 1061 55.26 -25.44 -35.26
C LYS A 1061 54.42 -24.17 -35.35
N THR A 1062 54.90 -23.05 -34.80
CA THR A 1062 54.19 -21.77 -34.82
C THR A 1062 54.48 -20.93 -36.06
N GLY A 1063 55.53 -21.28 -36.83
CA GLY A 1063 56.01 -20.46 -37.94
C GLY A 1063 56.62 -19.12 -37.49
N SER A 1064 56.91 -18.94 -36.20
CA SER A 1064 57.44 -17.70 -35.63
C SER A 1064 58.58 -17.99 -34.68
N ARG A 1065 59.82 -17.75 -35.16
CA ARG A 1065 61.01 -17.85 -34.31
C ARG A 1065 61.02 -16.76 -33.24
N TRP A 1066 60.56 -15.55 -33.58
CA TRP A 1066 60.33 -14.48 -32.60
C TRP A 1066 59.46 -14.93 -31.41
N LEU A 1067 58.29 -15.54 -31.67
CA LEU A 1067 57.39 -16.02 -30.61
C LEU A 1067 58.04 -17.06 -29.71
N ALA A 1068 58.82 -17.97 -30.31
CA ALA A 1068 59.55 -18.99 -29.57
C ALA A 1068 60.61 -18.37 -28.65
N LEU A 1069 61.38 -17.40 -29.18
CA LEU A 1069 62.39 -16.67 -28.42
C LEU A 1069 61.76 -15.83 -27.30
N ASP A 1070 60.64 -15.12 -27.54
CA ASP A 1070 59.97 -14.34 -26.49
C ASP A 1070 59.44 -15.25 -25.38
N SER A 1071 58.89 -16.40 -25.75
CA SER A 1071 58.45 -17.43 -24.79
C SER A 1071 59.63 -17.94 -23.95
N TYR A 1072 60.80 -18.16 -24.56
CA TYR A 1072 61.99 -18.59 -23.84
C TYR A 1072 62.56 -17.51 -22.92
N ARG A 1073 62.62 -16.25 -23.39
CA ARG A 1073 62.95 -15.09 -22.56
C ARG A 1073 62.04 -15.04 -21.32
N ARG A 1074 60.72 -15.11 -21.50
CA ARG A 1074 59.75 -15.09 -20.39
C ARG A 1074 59.97 -16.24 -19.41
N PHE A 1075 60.27 -17.44 -19.90
CA PHE A 1075 60.63 -18.56 -19.03
C PHE A 1075 61.88 -18.24 -18.21
N ILE A 1076 62.96 -17.77 -18.85
CA ILE A 1076 64.22 -17.44 -18.17
C ILE A 1076 63.99 -16.35 -17.13
N GLU A 1077 63.24 -15.29 -17.45
CA GLU A 1077 62.90 -14.23 -16.49
C GLU A 1077 62.19 -14.78 -15.26
N HIS A 1078 61.10 -15.53 -15.45
CA HIS A 1078 60.35 -16.13 -14.34
C HIS A 1078 61.17 -17.17 -13.57
N TYR A 1079 61.96 -18.00 -14.25
CA TYR A 1079 62.80 -19.01 -13.60
C TYR A 1079 63.89 -18.35 -12.75
N THR A 1080 64.52 -17.30 -13.27
CA THR A 1080 65.55 -16.52 -12.59
C THR A 1080 65.00 -15.85 -11.34
N SER A 1081 63.84 -15.20 -11.43
CA SER A 1081 63.27 -14.52 -10.26
C SER A 1081 62.62 -15.46 -9.26
N VAL A 1082 61.84 -16.45 -9.73
CA VAL A 1082 61.00 -17.27 -8.84
C VAL A 1082 61.72 -18.53 -8.35
N VAL A 1083 62.40 -19.26 -9.24
CA VAL A 1083 63.02 -20.55 -8.90
C VAL A 1083 64.40 -20.36 -8.30
N LEU A 1084 65.19 -19.48 -8.92
CA LEU A 1084 66.54 -19.17 -8.48
C LEU A 1084 66.58 -18.08 -7.41
N ASP A 1085 65.47 -17.38 -7.11
CA ASP A 1085 65.40 -16.32 -6.09
C ASP A 1085 66.45 -15.21 -6.33
N ILE A 1086 66.65 -14.84 -7.60
CA ILE A 1086 67.46 -13.68 -7.98
C ILE A 1086 66.54 -12.45 -8.03
N PRO A 1087 66.87 -11.32 -7.37
CA PRO A 1087 66.00 -10.15 -7.33
C PRO A 1087 65.55 -9.67 -8.71
N GLU A 1088 64.24 -9.43 -8.88
CA GLU A 1088 63.67 -8.92 -10.15
C GLU A 1088 64.29 -7.60 -10.59
N GLU A 1089 64.78 -6.78 -9.66
CA GLU A 1089 65.49 -5.54 -9.96
C GLU A 1089 66.73 -5.74 -10.82
N ILE A 1090 67.46 -6.85 -10.64
CA ILE A 1090 68.63 -7.18 -11.47
C ILE A 1090 68.21 -7.47 -12.91
N ILE A 1091 67.11 -8.21 -13.08
CA ILE A 1091 66.52 -8.55 -14.39
C ILE A 1091 66.00 -7.28 -15.07
N GLU A 1092 65.27 -6.43 -14.35
CA GLU A 1092 64.73 -5.16 -14.88
C GLU A 1092 65.84 -4.18 -15.27
N ASN A 1093 66.92 -4.09 -14.49
CA ASN A 1093 68.06 -3.24 -14.83
C ASN A 1093 68.76 -3.71 -16.09
N GLU A 1094 68.97 -5.03 -16.27
CA GLU A 1094 69.54 -5.57 -17.52
C GLU A 1094 68.63 -5.30 -18.72
N LYS A 1095 67.31 -5.44 -18.57
CA LYS A 1095 66.34 -5.10 -19.64
C LYS A 1095 66.39 -3.62 -19.99
N LYS A 1096 66.42 -2.71 -19.00
CA LYS A 1096 66.55 -1.27 -19.25
C LYS A 1096 67.85 -0.91 -19.93
N GLU A 1097 68.95 -1.53 -19.51
CA GLU A 1097 70.25 -1.34 -20.16
C GLU A 1097 70.22 -1.84 -21.61
N PHE A 1098 69.63 -3.00 -21.85
CA PHE A 1098 69.45 -3.55 -23.20
C PHE A 1098 68.61 -2.62 -24.10
N LEU A 1099 67.46 -2.13 -23.63
CA LEU A 1099 66.61 -1.20 -24.37
C LEU A 1099 67.34 0.12 -24.70
N SER A 1100 68.07 0.66 -23.71
CA SER A 1100 68.90 1.86 -23.87
C SER A 1100 70.01 1.66 -24.92
N GLN A 1101 70.69 0.51 -24.91
CA GLN A 1101 71.77 0.20 -25.86
C GLN A 1101 71.28 -0.07 -27.28
N THR A 1102 70.05 -0.58 -27.43
CA THR A 1102 69.47 -0.94 -28.73
C THR A 1102 68.62 0.18 -29.33
N GLY A 1103 68.26 1.20 -28.54
CA GLY A 1103 67.49 2.36 -28.99
C GLY A 1103 66.02 2.06 -29.28
N ILE A 1104 65.49 0.96 -28.73
CA ILE A 1104 64.07 0.58 -28.84
C ILE A 1104 63.35 0.85 -27.52
N ASP A 1105 62.09 1.27 -27.61
CA ASP A 1105 61.31 1.65 -26.43
C ASP A 1105 60.68 0.45 -25.70
N ASP A 1106 60.43 -0.65 -26.42
CA ASP A 1106 59.73 -1.83 -25.88
C ASP A 1106 60.28 -3.16 -26.45
N ILE A 1107 60.29 -4.20 -25.62
CA ILE A 1107 60.79 -5.54 -25.99
C ILE A 1107 59.98 -6.14 -27.16
N SER A 1108 58.71 -5.79 -27.31
CA SER A 1108 57.85 -6.21 -28.43
C SER A 1108 58.30 -5.69 -29.80
N MET A 1109 59.23 -4.73 -29.83
CA MET A 1109 59.86 -4.17 -31.04
C MET A 1109 61.20 -4.84 -31.38
N THR A 1110 61.68 -5.78 -30.54
CA THR A 1110 62.96 -6.49 -30.79
C THR A 1110 62.90 -7.32 -32.07
N SER A 1111 64.01 -7.34 -32.82
CA SER A 1111 64.25 -8.39 -33.83
C SER A 1111 64.58 -9.73 -33.18
N GLU A 1112 64.57 -10.82 -33.96
CA GLU A 1112 64.91 -12.15 -33.44
C GLU A 1112 66.34 -12.22 -32.88
N ASP A 1113 67.30 -11.56 -33.53
CA ASP A 1113 68.70 -11.50 -33.06
C ASP A 1113 68.84 -10.69 -31.78
N MET A 1114 68.12 -9.57 -31.67
CA MET A 1114 68.06 -8.74 -30.46
C MET A 1114 67.49 -9.54 -29.28
N LEU A 1115 66.39 -10.26 -29.51
CA LEU A 1115 65.74 -11.06 -28.47
C LEU A 1115 66.63 -12.23 -28.02
N TYR A 1116 67.38 -12.83 -28.95
CA TYR A 1116 68.38 -13.84 -28.64
C TYR A 1116 69.56 -13.27 -27.83
N ASP A 1117 70.04 -12.06 -28.13
CA ASP A 1117 71.05 -11.38 -27.31
C ASP A 1117 70.55 -11.12 -25.88
N LEU A 1118 69.30 -10.65 -25.74
CA LEU A 1118 68.67 -10.47 -24.43
C LEU A 1118 68.59 -11.79 -23.64
N ILE A 1119 68.19 -12.89 -24.27
CA ILE A 1119 68.20 -14.23 -23.65
C ILE A 1119 69.60 -14.58 -23.12
N ASN A 1120 70.65 -14.34 -23.92
CA ASN A 1120 72.03 -14.62 -23.50
C ASN A 1120 72.51 -13.71 -22.38
N ARG A 1121 72.06 -12.45 -22.34
CA ARG A 1121 72.31 -11.53 -21.21
C ARG A 1121 71.67 -12.05 -19.93
N LEU A 1122 70.40 -12.46 -19.99
CA LEU A 1122 69.69 -13.03 -18.85
C LEU A 1122 70.34 -14.33 -18.36
N ARG A 1123 70.80 -15.20 -19.26
CA ARG A 1123 71.56 -16.42 -18.90
C ARG A 1123 72.89 -16.08 -18.21
N ARG A 1124 73.59 -15.03 -18.63
CA ARG A 1124 74.82 -14.56 -17.96
C ARG A 1124 74.56 -14.05 -16.55
N ILE A 1125 73.38 -13.50 -16.24
CA ILE A 1125 73.01 -13.17 -14.85
C ILE A 1125 73.00 -14.43 -14.00
N ILE A 1126 72.35 -15.50 -14.48
CA ILE A 1126 72.29 -16.79 -13.76
C ILE A 1126 73.70 -17.33 -13.48
N GLU A 1127 74.60 -17.28 -14.47
CA GLU A 1127 75.98 -17.74 -14.34
C GLU A 1127 76.80 -16.90 -13.35
N ARG A 1128 76.64 -15.57 -13.38
CA ARG A 1128 77.32 -14.64 -12.46
C ARG A 1128 76.93 -14.88 -11.00
N GLU A 1129 75.68 -15.26 -10.75
CA GLU A 1129 75.16 -15.62 -9.44
C GLU A 1129 75.55 -17.05 -9.00
N GLY A 1130 76.30 -17.79 -9.83
CA GLY A 1130 76.73 -19.15 -9.54
C GLY A 1130 75.58 -20.17 -9.50
N LYS A 1131 74.45 -19.85 -10.14
CA LYS A 1131 73.27 -20.71 -10.20
C LYS A 1131 73.18 -21.42 -11.56
N HIS A 1132 72.34 -22.43 -11.66
CA HIS A 1132 72.14 -23.19 -12.90
C HIS A 1132 70.65 -23.41 -13.19
N MET A 1133 70.30 -23.37 -14.47
CA MET A 1133 68.96 -23.70 -14.96
C MET A 1133 69.02 -25.06 -15.67
N PRO A 1134 68.23 -26.07 -15.23
CA PRO A 1134 68.28 -27.41 -15.79
C PRO A 1134 67.85 -27.41 -17.26
N ALA A 1135 68.57 -28.19 -18.08
CA ALA A 1135 68.23 -28.40 -19.48
C ALA A 1135 67.11 -29.43 -19.66
N ASP A 1136 66.95 -30.34 -18.68
CA ASP A 1136 65.87 -31.34 -18.67
C ASP A 1136 64.52 -30.67 -18.32
N PRO A 1137 63.52 -30.73 -19.23
CA PRO A 1137 62.18 -30.21 -18.99
C PRO A 1137 61.49 -30.79 -17.75
N PHE A 1138 61.76 -32.04 -17.39
CA PHE A 1138 61.14 -32.65 -16.21
C PHE A 1138 61.73 -32.09 -14.91
N GLU A 1139 63.06 -31.95 -14.83
CA GLU A 1139 63.71 -31.21 -13.73
C GLU A 1139 63.21 -29.77 -13.62
N GLN A 1140 62.97 -29.07 -14.74
CA GLN A 1140 62.38 -27.72 -14.72
C GLN A 1140 60.99 -27.71 -14.05
N VAL A 1141 60.15 -28.73 -14.30
CA VAL A 1141 58.83 -28.86 -13.66
C VAL A 1141 58.97 -29.08 -12.16
N ILE A 1142 59.84 -30.00 -11.73
CA ILE A 1142 60.07 -30.29 -10.30
C ILE A 1142 60.49 -29.02 -9.56
N GLU A 1143 61.50 -28.32 -10.07
CA GLU A 1143 62.04 -27.12 -9.41
C GLU A 1143 61.05 -25.95 -9.45
N SER A 1144 60.26 -25.83 -10.53
CA SER A 1144 59.16 -24.85 -10.60
C SER A 1144 58.08 -25.13 -9.55
N VAL A 1145 57.65 -26.38 -9.39
CA VAL A 1145 56.64 -26.78 -8.39
C VAL A 1145 57.15 -26.48 -6.97
N LYS A 1146 58.38 -26.89 -6.65
CA LYS A 1146 59.02 -26.59 -5.35
C LYS A 1146 59.08 -25.09 -5.09
N ALA A 1147 59.50 -24.30 -6.09
CA ALA A 1147 59.59 -22.85 -5.98
C ALA A 1147 58.23 -22.18 -5.72
N ILE A 1148 57.17 -22.63 -6.41
CA ILE A 1148 55.82 -22.11 -6.15
C ILE A 1148 55.37 -22.41 -4.72
N TYR A 1149 55.61 -23.61 -4.18
CA TYR A 1149 55.31 -23.88 -2.76
C TYR A 1149 56.15 -23.01 -1.82
N ARG A 1150 57.45 -22.84 -2.08
CA ARG A 1150 58.34 -21.95 -1.32
C ARG A 1150 57.85 -20.50 -1.32
N SER A 1151 57.22 -20.04 -2.41
CA SER A 1151 56.69 -18.67 -2.51
C SER A 1151 55.67 -18.31 -1.42
N TRP A 1152 54.98 -19.31 -0.84
CA TRP A 1152 54.09 -19.12 0.30
C TRP A 1152 54.80 -18.57 1.54
N GLN A 1153 56.07 -18.94 1.74
CA GLN A 1153 56.87 -18.49 2.88
C GLN A 1153 57.73 -17.27 2.57
N SER A 1154 57.58 -16.66 1.38
CA SER A 1154 58.31 -15.44 1.03
C SER A 1154 58.01 -14.30 2.02
N PRO A 1155 58.97 -13.40 2.28
CA PRO A 1155 58.74 -12.25 3.17
C PRO A 1155 57.53 -11.42 2.77
N ARG A 1156 57.28 -11.29 1.46
CA ARG A 1156 56.12 -10.59 0.89
C ARG A 1156 54.81 -11.30 1.23
N ALA A 1157 54.74 -12.62 1.02
CA ALA A 1157 53.53 -13.41 1.31
C ALA A 1157 53.22 -13.45 2.82
N THR A 1158 54.24 -13.69 3.64
CA THR A 1158 54.10 -13.70 5.11
C THR A 1158 53.71 -12.32 5.65
N GLY A 1159 54.32 -11.24 5.13
CA GLY A 1159 53.95 -9.86 5.47
C GLY A 1159 52.49 -9.54 5.13
N TYR A 1160 52.03 -9.94 3.94
CA TYR A 1160 50.63 -9.77 3.52
C TYR A 1160 49.66 -10.51 4.45
N ARG A 1161 49.91 -11.80 4.74
CA ARG A 1161 49.04 -12.59 5.62
C ARG A 1161 48.92 -11.98 7.01
N ARG A 1162 50.03 -11.54 7.60
CA ARG A 1162 50.02 -10.84 8.90
C ARG A 1162 49.23 -9.54 8.86
N ALA A 1163 49.39 -8.73 7.82
CA ALA A 1163 48.67 -7.47 7.67
C ALA A 1163 47.16 -7.68 7.51
N MET A 1164 46.76 -8.76 6.83
CA MET A 1164 45.35 -9.10 6.57
C MET A 1164 44.73 -10.04 7.61
N GLY A 1165 45.48 -10.48 8.62
CA GLY A 1165 45.01 -11.43 9.64
C GLY A 1165 44.68 -12.82 9.10
N ILE A 1166 45.34 -13.26 8.02
CA ILE A 1166 45.13 -14.56 7.36
C ILE A 1166 46.01 -15.63 8.01
N SER A 1167 45.46 -16.83 8.24
CA SER A 1167 46.19 -17.99 8.78
C SER A 1167 47.33 -18.46 7.87
N ASP A 1168 48.49 -18.78 8.47
CA ASP A 1168 49.62 -19.39 7.76
C ASP A 1168 49.34 -20.83 7.29
N ARG A 1169 48.32 -21.47 7.87
CA ARG A 1169 47.99 -22.89 7.68
C ARG A 1169 47.28 -23.21 6.36
N TRP A 1170 46.74 -22.22 5.66
CA TRP A 1170 46.08 -22.42 4.36
C TRP A 1170 47.00 -23.03 3.29
N GLY A 1171 48.28 -22.67 3.31
CA GLY A 1171 49.22 -23.06 2.26
C GLY A 1171 48.87 -22.50 0.87
N THR A 1172 49.59 -22.96 -0.14
CA THR A 1172 49.30 -22.69 -1.56
C THR A 1172 49.19 -23.99 -2.32
N ALA A 1173 48.14 -24.17 -3.11
CA ALA A 1173 48.11 -25.20 -4.13
C ALA A 1173 48.98 -24.78 -5.33
N VAL A 1174 49.35 -25.75 -6.16
CA VAL A 1174 50.09 -25.53 -7.41
C VAL A 1174 49.27 -26.03 -8.57
N THR A 1175 48.79 -25.12 -9.41
CA THR A 1175 48.10 -25.44 -10.66
C THR A 1175 49.13 -25.57 -11.78
N VAL A 1176 49.21 -26.76 -12.38
CA VAL A 1176 50.03 -27.07 -13.55
C VAL A 1176 49.10 -27.22 -14.74
N MET A 1177 49.23 -26.35 -15.74
CA MET A 1177 48.28 -26.26 -16.84
C MET A 1177 48.99 -26.05 -18.16
N GLN A 1178 48.45 -26.61 -19.24
CA GLN A 1178 48.93 -26.38 -20.60
C GLN A 1178 49.01 -24.87 -20.92
N MET A 1179 50.11 -24.45 -21.54
CA MET A 1179 50.25 -23.08 -22.04
C MET A 1179 49.34 -22.81 -23.24
N VAL A 1180 48.78 -21.59 -23.26
CA VAL A 1180 48.16 -20.98 -24.43
C VAL A 1180 48.90 -19.68 -24.76
N HIS A 1181 49.09 -19.39 -26.05
CA HIS A 1181 50.04 -18.39 -26.52
C HIS A 1181 49.36 -17.06 -26.90
N GLY A 1182 49.10 -16.21 -25.90
CA GLY A 1182 48.51 -14.87 -26.13
C GLY A 1182 49.48 -13.82 -26.71
N ASN A 1183 50.78 -14.14 -26.78
CA ASN A 1183 51.82 -13.31 -27.42
C ASN A 1183 52.05 -13.67 -28.89
N ALA A 1184 51.28 -14.60 -29.46
CA ALA A 1184 51.27 -14.85 -30.88
C ALA A 1184 50.62 -13.63 -31.57
N LYS A 1185 51.40 -12.86 -32.35
CA LYS A 1185 50.84 -11.88 -33.27
C LYS A 1185 50.10 -12.64 -34.36
N THR A 1186 48.81 -12.91 -34.19
CA THR A 1186 47.94 -13.19 -35.33
C THR A 1186 47.95 -11.91 -36.16
N GLY A 1187 48.44 -11.99 -37.40
CA GLY A 1187 48.32 -10.88 -38.34
C GLY A 1187 46.84 -10.50 -38.45
N GLY A 1188 46.51 -9.34 -37.87
CA GLY A 1188 45.36 -8.52 -38.24
C GLY A 1188 45.86 -7.42 -39.15
#